data_AF-A0A846HAI6-F1
#
_entry.id   AF-A0A846HAI6-F1
#
_cell.length_a   1.000
_cell.length_b   1.000
_cell.length_c   1.000
_cell.angle_alpha   90.00
_cell.angle_beta   90.00
_cell.angle_gamma   90.00
#
_symmetry.space_group_name_H-M   'P 1'
#
loop_
_entity.id
_entity.type
_entity.pdbx_description
1 polymer ?
#
loop_
_entity_poly.entity_id
_entity_poly.type
_entity_poly.pdbx_seq_one_letter_code
_entity_poly.pdbx_strand_id
1 'polypeptide(L)'
;MNKESTGDQEELRDMLHFFLDKMGATQVELSEGMGISRPVVINFLNKDKKQRLPIDRKSLIELCNSLQSRRISKRKSKTEVKKTTQEIESNPDELRKLLGEIGADELLESAGFLPENTSIIRVTREKFFQVAQVVALLEFLDYEDFLPTTQEFLAIATNKIAIASKKLFGEYSEYQENDFLEYLIENLQKSYPTLGLKLRLEVTDKLQRTWKRLKAGGKRNFTQKEAIGLFLSIAIKEQMPKYPANLHLRVEKLEFRTLSLSITKEAEYNSVYDKFVKIANQAECALKNPGVGLTTQLEVQSLDSLSPVIMAVVTCSFSPDDKKSEFLEWMYTSSNTMVENAIGACSLHMGLTKKVAKITLSTKTLDSSIDSLVETAVILGNQQHYQGIWVDRDSMIAILQAIVCAAKSWLADKNWSGELNLEIYNSAFKALSELRMQLTKARKAFQKFQFLGEECNLAEIKRIADTARDELKKIPKDEIYFSYRLNFYRCYFLAKRLELRLSNAQGNISNARLLIQEIKQVLEEDEEVKKELVPIQALIQSEVYLYELSCGHNSDLFESSKRSKWLGLKEWDDRIRDAIQPESCYKDPGLDIYQALSEIYGNVARIEFYLCDERSTLSKAAEYFLRAAYYASRIGLTQRMSRWLALAGRVWVRLGDDNLPKQASKFADQLAKTDLTVGHSHNFCQAVLSEISLLDGEYLLLIQNDPTNALECFLKALKGSVYLGLNRRICDALFNISRCSKKLGNFSTKEGLSRVFKEEDQLTESNKGKLNPMSNHTSEKVLDLLCSLWSREDNPTWFQVRGEFSQLAAQTWQGWHRDTSKPGSTTKHPIAKRMESESWLRQVI
;
A
#
# COMPACT_ATOMS: atom_id res chain seq x y z
N MET A 1 -30.65 -14.77 50.13
CA MET A 1 -29.60 -13.74 49.97
C MET A 1 -28.74 -14.16 48.80
N ASN A 2 -29.00 -13.59 47.62
CA ASN A 2 -28.18 -13.80 46.44
C ASN A 2 -26.83 -13.12 46.68
N LYS A 3 -25.72 -13.86 46.51
CA LYS A 3 -24.39 -13.25 46.45
C LYS A 3 -24.35 -12.38 45.20
N GLU A 4 -24.41 -11.07 45.38
CA GLU A 4 -24.08 -10.11 44.32
C GLU A 4 -22.71 -10.49 43.75
N SER A 5 -22.63 -10.66 42.43
CA SER A 5 -21.38 -11.05 41.79
C SER A 5 -20.38 -9.91 41.94
N THR A 6 -19.33 -10.13 42.71
CA THR A 6 -18.17 -9.23 42.84
C THR A 6 -17.62 -8.88 41.45
N GLY A 7 -17.60 -7.58 41.12
CA GLY A 7 -17.14 -7.04 39.84
C GLY A 7 -15.63 -7.04 39.63
N ASP A 8 -15.18 -6.25 38.65
CA ASP A 8 -13.81 -6.22 38.13
C ASP A 8 -12.79 -5.86 39.22
N GLN A 9 -12.04 -6.85 39.69
CA GLN A 9 -11.07 -6.68 40.78
C GLN A 9 -9.77 -5.98 40.32
N GLU A 10 -9.54 -5.86 39.01
CA GLU A 10 -8.37 -5.14 38.49
C GLU A 10 -8.62 -3.63 38.52
N GLU A 11 -9.78 -3.17 38.05
CA GLU A 11 -10.15 -1.74 38.07
C GLU A 11 -10.23 -1.18 39.50
N LEU A 12 -10.79 -1.95 40.45
CA LEU A 12 -10.79 -1.56 41.87
C LEU A 12 -9.37 -1.43 42.43
N ARG A 13 -8.45 -2.33 42.06
CA ARG A 13 -7.04 -2.24 42.49
C ARG A 13 -6.38 -0.98 41.95
N ASP A 14 -6.63 -0.64 40.69
CA ASP A 14 -6.09 0.56 40.06
C ASP A 14 -6.67 1.85 40.64
N MET A 15 -7.93 1.83 41.08
CA MET A 15 -8.55 2.96 41.78
C MET A 15 -7.93 3.17 43.17
N LEU A 16 -7.65 2.09 43.91
CA LEU A 16 -6.98 2.18 45.21
C LEU A 16 -5.54 2.66 45.08
N HIS A 17 -4.79 2.23 44.05
CA HIS A 17 -3.46 2.77 43.76
C HIS A 17 -3.51 4.25 43.38
N PHE A 18 -4.52 4.67 42.61
CA PHE A 18 -4.74 6.09 42.32
C PHE A 18 -4.92 6.93 43.60
N PHE A 19 -5.68 6.46 44.59
CA PHE A 19 -5.81 7.13 45.88
C PHE A 19 -4.47 7.22 46.64
N LEU A 20 -3.64 6.17 46.60
CA LEU A 20 -2.31 6.19 47.23
C LEU A 20 -1.39 7.22 46.55
N ASP A 21 -1.32 7.18 45.23
CA ASP A 21 -0.31 7.90 44.43
C ASP A 21 -0.67 9.37 44.21
N LYS A 22 -1.92 9.68 43.89
CA LYS A 22 -2.36 11.04 43.53
C LYS A 22 -3.02 11.79 44.68
N MET A 23 -3.73 11.11 45.58
CA MET A 23 -4.38 11.74 46.74
C MET A 23 -3.57 11.62 48.04
N GLY A 24 -2.40 10.97 47.98
CA GLY A 24 -1.54 10.73 49.15
C GLY A 24 -2.23 9.92 50.24
N ALA A 25 -3.19 9.06 49.89
CA ALA A 25 -3.83 8.16 50.84
C ALA A 25 -2.80 7.18 51.41
N THR A 26 -2.98 6.76 52.65
CA THR A 26 -2.17 5.70 53.25
C THR A 26 -2.90 4.37 53.17
N GLN A 27 -2.15 3.26 53.10
CA GLN A 27 -2.72 1.92 53.22
C GLN A 27 -3.51 1.72 54.52
N VAL A 28 -3.23 2.54 55.55
CA VAL A 28 -3.99 2.57 56.82
C VAL A 28 -5.36 3.21 56.59
N GLU A 29 -5.41 4.39 55.98
CA GLU A 29 -6.66 5.07 55.60
C GLU A 29 -7.54 4.19 54.71
N LEU A 30 -6.94 3.52 53.71
CA LEU A 30 -7.68 2.58 52.85
C LEU A 30 -8.26 1.41 53.67
N SER A 31 -7.49 0.81 54.57
CA SER A 31 -7.94 -0.31 55.40
C SER A 31 -9.02 0.07 56.41
N GLU A 32 -8.87 1.23 57.06
CA GLU A 32 -9.83 1.75 58.02
C GLU A 32 -11.13 2.15 57.33
N GLY A 33 -11.05 2.84 56.18
CA GLY A 33 -12.21 3.29 55.42
C GLY A 33 -13.05 2.16 54.84
N MET A 34 -12.44 1.05 54.45
CA MET A 34 -13.16 -0.13 53.93
C MET A 34 -13.64 -1.10 55.02
N GLY A 35 -13.18 -0.95 56.28
CA GLY A 35 -13.44 -1.92 57.35
C GLY A 35 -12.73 -3.26 57.16
N ILE A 36 -11.60 -3.28 56.44
CA ILE A 36 -10.86 -4.51 56.09
C ILE A 36 -9.48 -4.50 56.75
N SER A 37 -9.01 -5.66 57.20
CA SER A 37 -7.70 -5.75 57.84
C SER A 37 -6.58 -5.28 56.89
N ARG A 38 -5.69 -4.42 57.40
CA ARG A 38 -4.55 -3.88 56.66
C ARG A 38 -3.71 -4.93 55.90
N PRO A 39 -3.41 -6.13 56.46
CA PRO A 39 -2.69 -7.17 55.72
C PRO A 39 -3.43 -7.66 54.47
N VAL A 40 -4.76 -7.68 54.48
CA VAL A 40 -5.58 -8.10 53.33
C VAL A 40 -5.53 -7.04 52.23
N VAL A 41 -5.62 -5.75 52.58
CA VAL A 41 -5.47 -4.63 51.62
C VAL A 41 -4.06 -4.61 51.02
N ILE A 42 -3.02 -4.77 51.84
CA ILE A 42 -1.62 -4.82 51.38
C ILE A 42 -1.40 -6.01 50.45
N ASN A 43 -1.92 -7.19 50.79
CA ASN A 43 -1.80 -8.37 49.94
C ASN A 43 -2.52 -8.17 48.60
N PHE A 44 -3.71 -7.57 48.60
CA PHE A 44 -4.44 -7.26 47.37
C PHE A 44 -3.73 -6.25 46.47
N LEU A 45 -3.06 -5.24 47.05
CA LEU A 45 -2.29 -4.24 46.31
C LEU A 45 -0.95 -4.78 45.78
N ASN A 46 -0.34 -5.76 46.47
CA ASN A 46 1.02 -6.24 46.20
C ASN A 46 1.12 -7.59 45.44
N LYS A 47 0.07 -8.41 45.33
CA LYS A 47 0.14 -9.77 44.75
C LYS A 47 -0.57 -9.92 43.40
N ASP A 48 -0.06 -10.86 42.58
CA ASP A 48 -0.60 -11.24 41.27
C ASP A 48 -2.12 -11.49 41.29
N LYS A 49 -2.79 -10.94 40.25
CA LYS A 49 -4.18 -10.91 39.77
C LYS A 49 -5.28 -11.86 40.34
N LYS A 50 -4.98 -12.84 41.20
CA LYS A 50 -5.89 -13.88 41.68
C LYS A 50 -6.53 -13.63 43.06
N GLN A 51 -6.08 -12.64 43.84
CA GLN A 51 -6.67 -12.34 45.15
C GLN A 51 -7.84 -11.36 45.03
N ARG A 52 -8.98 -11.73 45.62
CA ARG A 52 -10.18 -10.89 45.68
C ARG A 52 -10.20 -10.10 46.98
N LEU A 53 -10.59 -8.83 46.91
CA LEU A 53 -10.83 -8.00 48.07
C LEU A 53 -12.30 -8.18 48.51
N PRO A 54 -12.57 -8.74 49.72
CA PRO A 54 -13.93 -8.99 50.16
C PRO A 54 -14.58 -7.67 50.61
N ILE A 55 -15.24 -6.98 49.68
CA ILE A 55 -15.82 -5.65 49.85
C ILE A 55 -17.29 -5.65 49.42
N ASP A 56 -18.13 -4.93 50.15
CA ASP A 56 -19.48 -4.59 49.74
C ASP A 56 -19.62 -3.10 49.38
N ARG A 57 -20.78 -2.74 48.82
CA ARG A 57 -21.11 -1.36 48.44
C ARG A 57 -20.92 -0.36 49.57
N LYS A 58 -21.34 -0.74 50.79
CA LYS A 58 -21.30 0.14 51.97
C LYS A 58 -19.86 0.44 52.39
N SER A 59 -18.98 -0.56 52.36
CA SER A 59 -17.54 -0.40 52.62
C SER A 59 -16.87 0.61 51.67
N LEU A 60 -17.28 0.68 50.39
CA LEU A 60 -16.70 1.63 49.43
C LEU A 60 -17.22 3.06 49.61
N ILE A 61 -18.50 3.21 49.96
CA ILE A 61 -19.08 4.52 50.30
C ILE A 61 -18.39 5.07 51.57
N GLU A 62 -18.20 4.22 52.58
CA GLU A 62 -17.46 4.58 53.81
C GLU A 62 -16.00 4.93 53.52
N LEU A 63 -15.33 4.18 52.62
CA LEU A 63 -13.99 4.52 52.16
C LEU A 63 -13.96 5.92 51.51
N CYS A 64 -14.88 6.19 50.58
CA CYS A 64 -14.95 7.49 49.90
C CYS A 64 -15.12 8.63 50.92
N ASN A 65 -16.07 8.49 51.85
CA ASN A 65 -16.31 9.47 52.92
C ASN A 65 -15.08 9.67 53.82
N SER A 66 -14.33 8.60 54.12
CA SER A 66 -13.14 8.67 54.96
C SER A 66 -11.95 9.39 54.29
N LEU A 67 -11.89 9.39 52.95
CA LEU A 67 -10.80 9.99 52.18
C LEU A 67 -10.98 11.49 51.95
N GLN A 68 -12.18 12.04 52.17
CA GLN A 68 -12.53 13.45 51.94
C GLN A 68 -11.74 14.44 52.83
N SER A 69 -11.21 13.98 53.96
CA SER A 69 -10.41 14.81 54.85
C SER A 69 -9.11 14.11 55.24
N ARG A 70 -8.01 14.85 55.24
CA ARG A 70 -6.70 14.28 55.59
C ARG A 70 -6.61 14.10 57.10
N ARG A 71 -6.55 12.86 57.57
CA ARG A 71 -6.03 12.60 58.92
C ARG A 71 -4.53 12.85 58.87
N ILE A 72 -4.06 13.88 59.56
CA ILE A 72 -2.63 14.23 59.63
C ILE A 72 -1.87 13.09 60.33
N SER A 73 -1.41 12.14 59.53
CA SER A 73 -0.44 11.14 59.95
C SER A 73 0.93 11.81 59.96
N LYS A 74 1.50 12.00 61.15
CA LYS A 74 2.90 12.43 61.32
C LYS A 74 3.83 11.39 60.68
N ARG A 75 4.21 11.60 59.42
CA ARG A 75 5.30 10.83 58.79
C ARG A 75 6.49 11.74 58.51
N LYS A 76 7.64 11.35 59.07
CA LYS A 76 8.96 11.97 58.82
C LYS A 76 9.30 11.91 57.34
N SER A 77 9.58 13.08 56.77
CA SER A 77 10.23 13.26 55.47
C SER A 77 11.50 12.41 55.38
N LYS A 78 11.58 11.52 54.38
CA LYS A 78 12.84 10.97 53.92
C LYS A 78 12.96 11.16 52.41
N THR A 79 13.90 12.04 52.09
CA THR A 79 14.80 12.04 50.93
C THR A 79 14.20 12.39 49.58
N GLU A 80 14.55 13.60 49.13
CA GLU A 80 14.52 14.07 47.75
C GLU A 80 15.27 13.10 46.83
N VAL A 81 14.55 12.49 45.89
CA VAL A 81 15.13 11.97 44.66
C VAL A 81 14.57 12.85 43.55
N LYS A 82 15.45 13.63 42.92
CA LYS A 82 15.15 14.43 41.73
C LYS A 82 14.55 13.53 40.64
N LYS A 83 13.26 13.70 40.33
CA LYS A 83 12.67 13.25 39.07
C LYS A 83 12.42 14.45 38.18
N THR A 84 13.19 14.50 37.11
CA THR A 84 12.97 15.33 35.93
C THR A 84 11.78 14.79 35.14
N THR A 85 10.60 15.31 35.39
CA THR A 85 9.48 15.36 34.43
C THR A 85 8.47 16.38 34.97
N GLN A 86 8.12 17.40 34.17
CA GLN A 86 7.06 18.35 34.48
C GLN A 86 5.70 17.63 34.44
N GLU A 87 5.33 16.95 35.52
CA GLU A 87 3.95 16.56 35.80
C GLU A 87 3.31 17.63 36.67
N ILE A 88 2.08 18.02 36.32
CA ILE A 88 1.27 18.97 37.07
C ILE A 88 0.84 18.27 38.37
N GLU A 89 1.55 18.53 39.47
CA GLU A 89 1.17 18.04 40.81
C GLU A 89 -0.01 18.89 41.32
N SER A 90 -1.24 18.40 41.15
CA SER A 90 -2.40 18.90 41.89
C SER A 90 -2.21 18.64 43.38
N ASN A 91 -2.56 19.61 44.24
CA ASN A 91 -2.43 19.47 45.69
C ASN A 91 -3.32 18.30 46.19
N PRO A 92 -2.78 17.28 46.90
CA PRO A 92 -3.55 16.15 47.39
C PRO A 92 -4.79 16.55 48.22
N ASP A 93 -4.72 17.66 48.95
CA ASP A 93 -5.83 18.14 49.78
C ASP A 93 -6.98 18.73 48.93
N GLU A 94 -6.67 19.30 47.75
CA GLU A 94 -7.68 19.77 46.79
C GLU A 94 -8.39 18.59 46.12
N LEU A 95 -7.65 17.54 45.76
CA LEU A 95 -8.22 16.31 45.19
C LEU A 95 -9.15 15.58 46.16
N ARG A 96 -8.82 15.58 47.46
CA ARG A 96 -9.67 15.00 48.51
C ARG A 96 -10.97 15.79 48.70
N LYS A 97 -10.89 17.12 48.67
CA LYS A 97 -12.09 17.97 48.69
C LYS A 97 -12.97 17.72 47.45
N LEU A 98 -12.35 17.62 46.28
CA LEU A 98 -13.03 17.35 45.01
C LEU A 98 -13.68 15.96 45.00
N LEU A 99 -13.05 14.93 45.57
CA LEU A 99 -13.65 13.60 45.76
C LEU A 99 -14.94 13.69 46.60
N GLY A 100 -14.94 14.53 47.64
CA GLY A 100 -16.11 14.75 48.49
C GLY A 100 -17.27 15.43 47.78
N GLU A 101 -16.99 16.28 46.79
CA GLU A 101 -18.00 16.91 45.95
C GLU A 101 -18.54 15.96 44.85
N ILE A 102 -17.71 15.01 44.39
CA ILE A 102 -18.06 14.06 43.32
C ILE A 102 -18.83 12.83 43.85
N GLY A 103 -18.43 12.29 45.00
CA GLY A 103 -19.07 11.11 45.60
C GLY A 103 -18.39 9.78 45.26
N ALA A 104 -19.05 8.67 45.61
CA ALA A 104 -18.47 7.31 45.58
C ALA A 104 -18.70 6.54 44.26
N ASP A 105 -19.41 7.11 43.30
CA ASP A 105 -19.91 6.39 42.13
C ASP A 105 -18.80 5.79 41.26
N GLU A 106 -17.73 6.54 40.96
CA GLU A 106 -16.58 6.04 40.18
C GLU A 106 -15.86 4.87 40.88
N LEU A 107 -15.81 4.90 42.22
CA LEU A 107 -15.23 3.84 43.04
C LEU A 107 -16.13 2.60 43.09
N LEU A 108 -17.45 2.80 43.13
CA LEU A 108 -18.44 1.72 43.07
C LEU A 108 -18.44 1.04 41.69
N GLU A 109 -18.39 1.83 40.61
CA GLU A 109 -18.29 1.34 39.23
C GLU A 109 -17.00 0.54 39.02
N SER A 110 -15.86 1.04 39.52
CA SER A 110 -14.57 0.32 39.47
C SER A 110 -14.58 -1.03 40.21
N ALA A 111 -15.51 -1.22 41.15
CA ALA A 111 -15.73 -2.49 41.84
C ALA A 111 -16.85 -3.34 41.20
N GLY A 112 -17.43 -2.86 40.10
CA GLY A 112 -18.55 -3.42 39.35
C GLY A 112 -19.90 -3.39 40.08
N PHE A 113 -20.08 -2.46 41.02
CA PHE A 113 -21.39 -2.15 41.60
C PHE A 113 -22.11 -1.12 40.71
N LEU A 114 -23.41 -1.33 40.47
CA LEU A 114 -24.26 -0.34 39.78
C LEU A 114 -24.63 0.81 40.74
N PRO A 115 -24.88 2.03 40.25
CA PRO A 115 -25.47 3.12 41.05
C PRO A 115 -26.79 2.66 41.71
N GLU A 116 -27.17 3.28 42.83
CA GLU A 116 -28.18 2.74 43.78
C GLU A 116 -29.59 2.61 43.16
N ASN A 117 -29.83 3.16 41.96
CA ASN A 117 -31.15 3.30 41.34
C ASN A 117 -31.22 2.93 39.84
N THR A 118 -30.40 2.01 39.31
CA THR A 118 -30.56 1.56 37.91
C THR A 118 -30.87 0.08 37.79
N SER A 119 -32.15 -0.22 37.56
CA SER A 119 -32.62 -1.53 37.12
C SER A 119 -32.01 -1.86 35.76
N ILE A 120 -31.31 -3.00 35.69
CA ILE A 120 -30.69 -3.66 34.54
C ILE A 120 -31.26 -3.19 33.19
N ILE A 121 -30.55 -2.30 32.50
CA ILE A 121 -30.71 -2.13 31.06
C ILE A 121 -29.54 -2.86 30.40
N ARG A 122 -29.82 -3.99 29.75
CA ARG A 122 -28.87 -4.55 28.78
C ARG A 122 -28.90 -3.66 27.55
N VAL A 123 -27.93 -2.77 27.45
CA VAL A 123 -27.80 -1.79 26.39
C VAL A 123 -27.06 -2.43 25.20
N THR A 124 -27.60 -2.36 23.99
CA THR A 124 -26.87 -2.70 22.75
C THR A 124 -25.76 -1.66 22.51
N ARG A 125 -24.66 -1.99 21.82
CA ARG A 125 -23.53 -1.05 21.60
C ARG A 125 -23.94 0.31 21.00
N GLU A 126 -24.92 0.34 20.10
CA GLU A 126 -25.54 1.58 19.59
C GLU A 126 -26.16 2.43 20.70
N LYS A 127 -26.94 1.80 21.58
CA LYS A 127 -27.51 2.49 22.73
C LYS A 127 -26.45 2.81 23.77
N PHE A 128 -25.33 2.08 23.86
CA PHE A 128 -24.23 2.42 24.77
C PHE A 128 -23.52 3.68 24.32
N PHE A 129 -23.30 3.89 23.02
CA PHE A 129 -22.75 5.14 22.50
C PHE A 129 -23.75 6.29 22.54
N GLN A 130 -25.04 6.03 22.27
CA GLN A 130 -26.07 7.04 22.49
C GLN A 130 -26.20 7.36 23.97
N VAL A 131 -26.06 6.39 24.87
CA VAL A 131 -26.06 6.57 26.33
C VAL A 131 -24.75 7.18 26.80
N ALA A 132 -23.59 6.91 26.21
CA ALA A 132 -22.31 7.49 26.59
C ALA A 132 -22.16 8.91 26.04
N GLN A 133 -22.66 9.17 24.82
CA GLN A 133 -22.93 10.53 24.36
C GLN A 133 -23.94 11.17 25.28
N VAL A 134 -25.10 10.57 25.56
CA VAL A 134 -26.10 11.15 26.45
C VAL A 134 -25.57 11.33 27.87
N VAL A 135 -24.70 10.48 28.42
CA VAL A 135 -24.07 10.62 29.74
C VAL A 135 -23.06 11.75 29.69
N ALA A 136 -22.17 11.77 28.69
CA ALA A 136 -21.23 12.87 28.45
C ALA A 136 -21.91 14.21 28.06
N LEU A 137 -23.16 14.16 27.59
CA LEU A 137 -24.00 15.31 27.25
C LEU A 137 -24.92 15.71 28.44
N LEU A 138 -25.31 14.75 29.29
CA LEU A 138 -25.98 14.93 30.58
C LEU A 138 -24.99 15.49 31.60
N GLU A 139 -23.67 15.36 31.37
CA GLU A 139 -22.64 16.09 32.12
C GLU A 139 -22.78 17.62 32.00
N PHE A 140 -23.58 18.10 31.06
CA PHE A 140 -23.93 19.51 30.93
C PHE A 140 -25.30 19.84 31.58
N LEU A 141 -26.10 18.87 32.06
CA LEU A 141 -27.54 19.04 32.39
C LEU A 141 -27.96 18.54 33.78
N ASP A 142 -29.01 19.17 34.37
CA ASP A 142 -29.70 18.68 35.58
C ASP A 142 -30.79 17.62 35.22
N TYR A 143 -30.90 16.59 36.07
CA TYR A 143 -31.48 15.27 35.77
C TYR A 143 -32.96 15.11 36.19
N GLU A 144 -33.94 15.76 35.54
CA GLU A 144 -35.35 15.47 35.91
C GLU A 144 -36.34 14.99 34.85
N ASP A 145 -36.04 14.91 33.55
CA ASP A 145 -37.04 14.34 32.61
C ASP A 145 -36.42 13.72 31.35
N PHE A 146 -36.29 12.39 31.26
CA PHE A 146 -35.94 11.75 29.99
C PHE A 146 -36.45 10.30 29.78
N LEU A 147 -37.48 10.16 28.94
CA LEU A 147 -37.82 9.07 27.98
C LEU A 147 -39.09 9.49 27.19
N PRO A 148 -39.33 9.20 25.88
CA PRO A 148 -38.64 8.31 24.92
C PRO A 148 -38.43 8.84 23.46
N THR A 149 -37.83 7.97 22.62
CA THR A 149 -37.58 8.00 21.14
C THR A 149 -36.41 8.80 20.55
N THR A 150 -35.61 8.08 19.74
CA THR A 150 -34.19 8.32 19.40
C THR A 150 -33.88 9.55 18.53
N GLN A 151 -34.82 10.01 17.70
CA GLN A 151 -34.63 11.22 16.88
C GLN A 151 -35.05 12.50 17.59
N GLU A 152 -36.15 12.47 18.35
CA GLU A 152 -36.52 13.55 19.26
C GLU A 152 -35.50 13.67 20.40
N PHE A 153 -34.89 12.57 20.85
CA PHE A 153 -33.83 12.57 21.86
C PHE A 153 -32.59 13.36 21.44
N LEU A 154 -32.15 13.22 20.19
CA LEU A 154 -30.97 13.91 19.68
C LEU A 154 -31.27 15.41 19.50
N ALA A 155 -32.50 15.76 19.11
CA ALA A 155 -32.97 17.15 19.06
C ALA A 155 -33.12 17.78 20.45
N ILE A 156 -33.67 17.04 21.43
CA ILE A 156 -33.79 17.49 22.83
C ILE A 156 -32.41 17.59 23.48
N ALA A 157 -31.51 16.62 23.27
CA ALA A 157 -30.11 16.70 23.72
C ALA A 157 -29.41 17.90 23.08
N THR A 158 -29.58 18.16 21.78
CA THR A 158 -29.00 19.33 21.10
C THR A 158 -29.54 20.66 21.68
N ASN A 159 -30.85 20.74 21.94
CA ASN A 159 -31.48 21.93 22.51
C ASN A 159 -31.06 22.13 24.00
N LYS A 160 -30.93 21.04 24.74
CA LYS A 160 -30.49 21.04 26.13
C LYS A 160 -28.99 21.33 26.25
N ILE A 161 -28.13 20.82 25.35
CA ILE A 161 -26.72 21.24 25.21
C ILE A 161 -26.63 22.74 24.98
N ALA A 162 -27.49 23.32 24.13
CA ALA A 162 -27.52 24.76 23.91
C ALA A 162 -27.95 25.55 25.17
N ILE A 163 -28.81 24.99 26.02
CA ILE A 163 -29.24 25.59 27.30
C ILE A 163 -28.14 25.44 28.37
N ALA A 164 -27.50 24.28 28.43
CA ALA A 164 -26.45 23.97 29.37
C ALA A 164 -25.13 24.69 29.07
N SER A 165 -24.77 24.79 27.79
CA SER A 165 -23.62 25.57 27.35
C SER A 165 -23.81 27.04 27.75
N LYS A 166 -25.04 27.58 27.70
CA LYS A 166 -25.34 28.90 28.25
C LYS A 166 -25.17 29.01 29.77
N LYS A 167 -25.40 27.93 30.54
CA LYS A 167 -25.11 27.92 31.99
C LYS A 167 -23.61 27.83 32.28
N LEU A 168 -22.90 26.95 31.59
CA LEU A 168 -21.48 26.64 31.84
C LEU A 168 -20.55 27.76 31.39
N PHE A 169 -20.92 28.44 30.30
CA PHE A 169 -20.17 29.58 29.77
C PHE A 169 -20.84 30.92 30.12
N GLY A 170 -22.07 30.97 30.65
CA GLY A 170 -22.79 32.20 31.04
C GLY A 170 -23.37 33.00 29.86
N GLU A 171 -24.51 33.68 30.05
CA GLU A 171 -25.15 34.54 29.02
C GLU A 171 -24.35 35.81 28.68
N TYR A 172 -23.29 36.12 29.45
CA TYR A 172 -22.43 37.31 29.27
C TYR A 172 -21.03 36.99 28.71
N SER A 173 -20.66 35.72 28.46
CA SER A 173 -19.33 35.37 27.92
C SER A 173 -19.17 35.54 26.42
N GLU A 174 -20.26 35.78 25.68
CA GLU A 174 -20.21 36.08 24.25
C GLU A 174 -19.32 37.32 23.94
N TYR A 175 -18.97 38.11 24.96
CA TYR A 175 -18.21 39.36 24.79
C TYR A 175 -16.78 39.37 25.37
N GLN A 176 -16.28 38.33 26.08
CA GLN A 176 -14.97 38.45 26.74
C GLN A 176 -14.00 37.24 26.75
N GLU A 177 -14.40 36.03 26.33
CA GLU A 177 -13.45 34.91 26.29
C GLU A 177 -13.06 34.53 24.87
N ASN A 178 -11.79 34.79 24.52
CA ASN A 178 -11.24 34.44 23.22
C ASN A 178 -11.00 32.92 23.08
N ASP A 179 -10.98 32.14 24.16
CA ASP A 179 -10.66 30.70 24.13
C ASP A 179 -11.55 29.87 25.08
N PHE A 180 -12.67 29.36 24.56
CA PHE A 180 -13.62 28.55 25.32
C PHE A 180 -13.06 27.19 25.79
N LEU A 181 -11.97 26.69 25.17
CA LEU A 181 -11.36 25.43 25.58
C LEU A 181 -10.47 25.62 26.81
N GLU A 182 -9.73 26.73 26.88
CA GLU A 182 -8.97 27.12 28.08
C GLU A 182 -9.91 27.28 29.28
N TYR A 183 -11.01 27.99 29.09
CA TYR A 183 -12.04 28.16 30.10
C TYR A 183 -12.67 26.84 30.55
N LEU A 184 -13.00 25.94 29.62
CA LEU A 184 -13.52 24.61 29.96
C LEU A 184 -12.51 23.81 30.80
N ILE A 185 -11.23 23.85 30.45
CA ILE A 185 -10.15 23.19 31.21
C ILE A 185 -10.05 23.77 32.63
N GLU A 186 -10.12 25.09 32.79
CA GLU A 186 -10.07 25.73 34.11
C GLU A 186 -11.30 25.42 34.97
N ASN A 187 -12.49 25.37 34.38
CA ASN A 187 -13.72 25.05 35.09
C ASN A 187 -13.80 23.56 35.47
N LEU A 188 -13.29 22.68 34.61
CA LEU A 188 -13.03 21.28 34.96
C LEU A 188 -12.04 21.13 36.13
N GLN A 189 -11.39 22.19 36.62
CA GLN A 189 -10.60 22.14 37.86
C GLN A 189 -11.34 22.72 39.08
N LYS A 190 -12.38 23.56 38.90
CA LYS A 190 -12.92 24.44 39.94
C LYS A 190 -14.31 24.06 40.50
N SER A 191 -15.27 23.52 39.72
CA SER A 191 -16.48 22.76 40.15
C SER A 191 -17.56 22.70 39.04
N TYR A 192 -18.35 21.59 39.02
CA TYR A 192 -19.46 21.17 38.13
C TYR A 192 -19.14 20.64 36.69
N PRO A 193 -19.69 19.47 36.26
CA PRO A 193 -20.06 18.26 37.04
C PRO A 193 -19.66 16.87 36.42
N THR A 194 -19.98 15.79 37.17
CA THR A 194 -20.27 14.37 36.77
C THR A 194 -19.19 13.38 36.30
N LEU A 195 -17.98 13.77 35.90
CA LEU A 195 -16.89 12.79 35.74
C LEU A 195 -16.31 12.41 37.10
N GLY A 196 -16.10 11.11 37.32
CA GLY A 196 -15.32 10.60 38.45
C GLY A 196 -13.94 11.26 38.56
N LEU A 197 -13.41 11.36 39.78
CA LEU A 197 -12.16 12.10 40.05
C LEU A 197 -10.99 11.64 39.18
N LYS A 198 -10.80 10.33 39.00
CA LYS A 198 -9.69 9.79 38.22
C LYS A 198 -9.88 10.10 36.73
N LEU A 199 -11.05 9.79 36.19
CA LEU A 199 -11.41 10.06 34.79
C LEU A 199 -11.33 11.56 34.45
N ARG A 200 -11.77 12.42 35.36
CA ARG A 200 -11.72 13.88 35.21
C ARG A 200 -10.29 14.40 35.06
N LEU A 201 -9.36 13.92 35.89
CA LEU A 201 -7.95 14.30 35.78
C LEU A 201 -7.33 13.82 34.47
N GLU A 202 -7.65 12.60 34.03
CA GLU A 202 -7.19 12.05 32.75
C GLU A 202 -7.70 12.85 31.55
N VAL A 203 -9.00 13.21 31.54
CA VAL A 203 -9.62 14.04 30.49
C VAL A 203 -9.01 15.44 30.49
N THR A 204 -8.81 16.05 31.65
CA THR A 204 -8.24 17.40 31.79
C THR A 204 -6.81 17.46 31.24
N ASP A 205 -5.96 16.50 31.60
CA ASP A 205 -4.58 16.40 31.08
C ASP A 205 -4.57 16.21 29.55
N LYS A 206 -5.44 15.35 29.02
CA LYS A 206 -5.56 15.12 27.57
C LYS A 206 -6.07 16.34 26.82
N LEU A 207 -7.03 17.07 27.38
CA LEU A 207 -7.50 18.35 26.83
C LEU A 207 -6.38 19.38 26.83
N GLN A 208 -5.64 19.54 27.93
CA GLN A 208 -4.50 20.47 28.00
C GLN A 208 -3.42 20.16 26.98
N ARG A 209 -3.06 18.88 26.80
CA ARG A 209 -2.10 18.45 25.77
C ARG A 209 -2.62 18.76 24.37
N THR A 210 -3.90 18.49 24.12
CA THR A 210 -4.55 18.75 22.82
C THR A 210 -4.63 20.23 22.52
N TRP A 211 -4.99 21.05 23.51
CA TRP A 211 -5.01 22.51 23.44
C TRP A 211 -3.63 23.08 23.09
N LYS A 212 -2.58 22.67 23.83
CA LYS A 212 -1.18 23.06 23.52
C LYS A 212 -0.78 22.66 22.10
N ARG A 213 -1.11 21.43 21.68
CA ARG A 213 -0.81 20.92 20.33
C ARG A 213 -1.50 21.74 19.25
N LEU A 214 -2.79 22.02 19.39
CA LEU A 214 -3.58 22.76 18.41
C LEU A 214 -3.15 24.25 18.37
N LYS A 215 -2.79 24.85 19.50
CA LYS A 215 -2.15 26.19 19.55
C LYS A 215 -0.81 26.23 18.84
N ALA A 216 0.06 25.24 19.06
CA ALA A 216 1.33 25.12 18.32
C ALA A 216 1.10 24.95 16.81
N GLY A 217 0.01 24.29 16.41
CA GLY A 217 -0.44 24.17 15.03
C GLY A 217 -1.07 25.44 14.44
N GLY A 218 -1.22 26.53 15.22
CA GLY A 218 -1.70 27.83 14.76
C GLY A 218 -3.14 28.19 15.15
N LYS A 219 -3.91 27.30 15.79
CA LYS A 219 -5.28 27.59 16.27
C LYS A 219 -5.20 28.40 17.57
N ARG A 220 -5.51 29.70 17.51
CA ARG A 220 -5.35 30.61 18.68
C ARG A 220 -6.54 30.56 19.64
N ASN A 221 -7.75 30.43 19.10
CA ASN A 221 -9.02 30.57 19.79
C ASN A 221 -9.93 29.39 19.45
N PHE A 222 -10.66 28.88 20.44
CA PHE A 222 -11.62 27.79 20.29
C PHE A 222 -13.01 28.28 20.59
N THR A 223 -13.97 27.98 19.73
CA THR A 223 -15.38 28.25 19.97
C THR A 223 -15.96 27.28 20.99
N GLN A 224 -17.10 27.64 21.57
CA GLN A 224 -17.83 26.78 22.51
C GLN A 224 -18.11 25.39 21.91
N LYS A 225 -18.52 25.31 20.63
CA LYS A 225 -18.80 24.04 19.95
C LYS A 225 -17.54 23.18 19.77
N GLU A 226 -16.40 23.81 19.47
CA GLU A 226 -15.11 23.13 19.33
C GLU A 226 -14.61 22.58 20.67
N ALA A 227 -14.76 23.35 21.75
CA ALA A 227 -14.39 22.92 23.10
C ALA A 227 -15.23 21.72 23.56
N ILE A 228 -16.56 21.78 23.36
CA ILE A 228 -17.47 20.68 23.68
C ILE A 228 -17.16 19.45 22.84
N GLY A 229 -16.95 19.59 21.52
CA GLY A 229 -16.63 18.47 20.64
C GLY A 229 -15.33 17.75 21.05
N LEU A 230 -14.29 18.50 21.40
CA LEU A 230 -13.02 17.95 21.89
C LEU A 230 -13.18 17.23 23.24
N PHE A 231 -13.92 17.83 24.16
CA PHE A 231 -14.24 17.21 25.46
C PHE A 231 -14.96 15.88 25.26
N LEU A 232 -16.06 15.86 24.49
CA LEU A 232 -16.83 14.64 24.23
C LEU A 232 -15.98 13.58 23.54
N SER A 233 -15.18 13.95 22.55
CA SER A 233 -14.29 13.01 21.85
C SER A 233 -13.27 12.36 22.78
N ILE A 234 -12.75 13.09 23.77
CA ILE A 234 -11.78 12.57 24.74
C ILE A 234 -12.50 11.77 25.84
N ALA A 235 -13.56 12.32 26.43
CA ALA A 235 -14.31 11.67 27.50
C ALA A 235 -14.87 10.31 27.07
N ILE A 236 -15.52 10.24 25.90
CA ILE A 236 -16.05 8.98 25.34
C ILE A 236 -14.92 7.96 25.18
N LYS A 237 -13.74 8.39 24.71
CA LYS A 237 -12.59 7.51 24.50
C LYS A 237 -12.02 6.97 25.81
N GLU A 238 -11.98 7.79 26.87
CA GLU A 238 -11.48 7.36 28.19
C GLU A 238 -12.47 6.46 28.94
N GLN A 239 -13.77 6.63 28.68
CA GLN A 239 -14.83 5.75 29.18
C GLN A 239 -14.93 4.43 28.40
N MET A 240 -14.29 4.31 27.23
CA MET A 240 -14.19 3.01 26.58
C MET A 240 -13.39 2.05 27.46
N PRO A 241 -13.76 0.76 27.49
CA PRO A 241 -13.05 -0.20 28.31
C PRO A 241 -11.54 -0.13 28.08
N LYS A 242 -10.76 0.02 29.15
CA LYS A 242 -9.29 0.04 29.06
C LYS A 242 -8.83 -1.39 28.81
N TYR A 243 -8.72 -1.74 27.53
CA TYR A 243 -8.39 -3.11 27.12
C TYR A 243 -6.97 -3.47 27.59
N PRO A 244 -6.73 -4.69 28.14
CA PRO A 244 -5.48 -5.09 28.78
C PRO A 244 -4.25 -5.17 27.85
N ALA A 245 -4.39 -4.82 26.57
CA ALA A 245 -3.29 -4.70 25.63
C ALA A 245 -3.30 -3.29 25.01
N ASN A 246 -2.28 -2.50 25.34
CA ASN A 246 -2.12 -1.12 24.88
C ASN A 246 -1.69 -1.13 23.40
N LEU A 247 -2.63 -1.33 22.48
CA LEU A 247 -2.40 -1.12 21.04
C LEU A 247 -2.39 0.39 20.76
N HIS A 248 -1.22 1.02 20.89
CA HIS A 248 -1.05 2.37 20.43
C HIS A 248 -0.93 2.38 18.91
N LEU A 249 -1.83 3.13 18.28
CA LEU A 249 -1.89 3.29 16.83
C LEU A 249 -2.56 4.62 16.56
N ARG A 250 -1.86 5.53 15.89
CA ARG A 250 -2.33 6.88 15.60
C ARG A 250 -1.85 7.31 14.22
N VAL A 251 -2.73 7.96 13.47
CA VAL A 251 -2.41 8.55 12.17
C VAL A 251 -1.63 9.84 12.40
N GLU A 252 -0.46 9.95 11.77
CA GLU A 252 0.45 11.10 11.93
C GLU A 252 0.55 11.92 10.65
N LYS A 253 0.55 11.25 9.49
CA LYS A 253 0.74 11.91 8.19
C LYS A 253 -0.06 11.21 7.10
N LEU A 254 -0.53 11.99 6.15
CA LEU A 254 -1.18 11.51 4.93
C LEU A 254 -0.54 12.18 3.71
N GLU A 255 -0.11 11.38 2.75
CA GLU A 255 0.48 11.84 1.49
C GLU A 255 -0.23 11.23 0.29
N PHE A 256 -0.36 12.03 -0.76
CA PHE A 256 -0.93 11.60 -2.03
C PHE A 256 0.09 11.75 -3.13
N ARG A 257 0.16 10.73 -3.99
CA ARG A 257 0.97 10.76 -5.19
C ARG A 257 0.14 10.36 -6.40
N THR A 258 -0.02 11.29 -7.34
CA THR A 258 -0.59 10.97 -8.65
C THR A 258 0.38 10.09 -9.43
N LEU A 259 -0.11 8.92 -9.85
CA LEU A 259 0.66 7.97 -10.65
C LEU A 259 0.40 8.15 -12.14
N SER A 260 -0.80 8.57 -12.54
CA SER A 260 -1.13 8.77 -13.95
C SER A 260 -0.28 9.86 -14.60
N LEU A 261 0.13 9.62 -15.84
CA LEU A 261 0.87 10.58 -16.65
C LEU A 261 -0.09 11.36 -17.56
N SER A 262 0.06 12.68 -17.60
CA SER A 262 -0.51 13.49 -18.67
C SER A 262 0.41 13.41 -19.88
N ILE A 263 -0.20 13.28 -21.06
CA ILE A 263 0.51 13.12 -22.33
C ILE A 263 -0.10 14.07 -23.34
N THR A 264 0.71 15.01 -23.80
CA THR A 264 0.30 16.04 -24.76
C THR A 264 0.47 15.57 -26.20
N LYS A 265 -0.34 16.11 -27.09
CA LYS A 265 -0.19 15.91 -28.53
C LYS A 265 0.91 16.83 -29.07
N GLU A 266 1.85 16.27 -29.82
CA GLU A 266 2.87 17.05 -30.54
C GLU A 266 2.85 16.76 -32.04
N ALA A 267 3.39 17.70 -32.83
CA ALA A 267 3.42 17.60 -34.29
C ALA A 267 4.23 16.39 -34.76
N GLU A 268 5.32 16.03 -34.06
CA GLU A 268 6.23 14.94 -34.45
C GLU A 268 5.59 13.54 -34.39
N TYR A 269 4.49 13.36 -33.64
CA TYR A 269 3.86 12.05 -33.46
C TYR A 269 2.32 12.08 -33.42
N ASN A 270 1.72 13.10 -34.04
CA ASN A 270 0.28 13.36 -33.98
C ASN A 270 -0.62 12.17 -34.34
N SER A 271 -0.25 11.37 -35.32
CA SER A 271 -1.08 10.31 -35.90
C SER A 271 -1.04 9.06 -35.02
N VAL A 272 0.13 8.77 -34.44
CA VAL A 272 0.27 7.72 -33.43
C VAL A 272 -0.45 8.12 -32.15
N TYR A 273 -0.37 9.39 -31.74
CA TYR A 273 -1.09 9.92 -30.60
C TYR A 273 -2.61 9.80 -30.77
N ASP A 274 -3.16 10.17 -31.93
CA ASP A 274 -4.60 10.08 -32.18
C ASP A 274 -5.11 8.63 -32.12
N LYS A 275 -4.32 7.67 -32.65
CA LYS A 275 -4.61 6.24 -32.49
C LYS A 275 -4.54 5.80 -31.02
N PHE A 276 -3.53 6.26 -30.29
CA PHE A 276 -3.35 5.98 -28.87
C PHE A 276 -4.55 6.47 -28.03
N VAL A 277 -5.00 7.72 -28.22
CA VAL A 277 -6.15 8.29 -27.52
C VAL A 277 -7.43 7.53 -27.83
N LYS A 278 -7.66 7.14 -29.09
CA LYS A 278 -8.83 6.34 -29.47
C LYS A 278 -8.85 4.99 -28.74
N ILE A 279 -7.71 4.29 -28.71
CA ILE A 279 -7.57 2.99 -28.03
C ILE A 279 -7.72 3.14 -26.51
N ALA A 280 -7.17 4.21 -25.95
CA ALA A 280 -7.28 4.54 -24.53
C ALA A 280 -8.74 4.72 -24.09
N ASN A 281 -9.53 5.51 -24.82
CA ASN A 281 -10.95 5.70 -24.52
C ASN A 281 -11.75 4.39 -24.61
N GLN A 282 -11.44 3.54 -25.59
CA GLN A 282 -12.04 2.20 -25.69
C GLN A 282 -11.63 1.29 -24.52
N ALA A 283 -10.38 1.36 -24.07
CA ALA A 283 -9.87 0.59 -22.94
C ALA A 283 -10.55 0.99 -21.62
N GLU A 284 -10.75 2.29 -21.39
CA GLU A 284 -11.43 2.80 -20.21
C GLU A 284 -12.91 2.49 -20.18
N CYS A 285 -13.59 2.67 -21.31
CA CYS A 285 -15.01 2.33 -21.39
C CYS A 285 -15.22 0.84 -21.07
N ALA A 286 -14.37 -0.03 -21.60
CA ALA A 286 -14.41 -1.46 -21.28
C ALA A 286 -14.08 -1.76 -19.80
N LEU A 287 -13.29 -0.91 -19.11
CA LEU A 287 -12.98 -1.10 -17.69
C LEU A 287 -14.13 -0.67 -16.79
N LYS A 288 -14.82 0.41 -17.15
CA LYS A 288 -15.93 0.97 -16.37
C LYS A 288 -17.25 0.22 -16.60
N ASN A 289 -17.48 -0.29 -17.81
CA ASN A 289 -18.72 -0.94 -18.22
C ASN A 289 -18.46 -2.36 -18.75
N PRO A 290 -18.19 -3.36 -17.89
CA PRO A 290 -18.05 -4.74 -18.31
C PRO A 290 -19.35 -5.20 -19.01
N GLY A 291 -19.26 -5.67 -20.25
CA GLY A 291 -20.39 -6.27 -20.99
C GLY A 291 -21.17 -5.37 -21.95
N VAL A 292 -20.90 -4.06 -22.03
CA VAL A 292 -21.48 -3.22 -23.09
C VAL A 292 -20.68 -3.40 -24.39
N GLY A 293 -21.33 -3.91 -25.44
CA GLY A 293 -20.72 -4.13 -26.74
C GLY A 293 -20.09 -2.84 -27.29
N LEU A 294 -18.86 -2.95 -27.84
CA LEU A 294 -18.06 -1.87 -28.44
C LEU A 294 -18.68 -1.20 -29.69
N THR A 295 -19.97 -1.36 -29.94
CA THR A 295 -20.68 -0.88 -31.14
C THR A 295 -21.08 0.59 -31.08
N THR A 296 -21.01 1.24 -29.91
CA THR A 296 -21.24 2.68 -29.79
C THR A 296 -19.97 3.45 -30.16
N GLN A 297 -20.04 4.32 -31.18
CA GLN A 297 -18.98 5.32 -31.41
C GLN A 297 -18.92 6.24 -30.20
N LEU A 298 -17.92 6.04 -29.35
CA LEU A 298 -17.66 6.91 -28.21
C LEU A 298 -17.07 8.23 -28.72
N GLU A 299 -17.62 9.35 -28.25
CA GLU A 299 -16.95 10.65 -28.42
C GLU A 299 -15.55 10.56 -27.80
N VAL A 300 -14.54 10.86 -28.61
CA VAL A 300 -13.15 10.82 -28.18
C VAL A 300 -12.92 11.95 -27.18
N GLN A 301 -12.92 11.62 -25.89
CA GLN A 301 -12.61 12.56 -24.82
C GLN A 301 -11.09 12.75 -24.69
N SER A 302 -10.68 13.93 -24.20
CA SER A 302 -9.28 14.16 -23.82
C SER A 302 -8.88 13.24 -22.68
N LEU A 303 -7.66 12.68 -22.73
CA LEU A 303 -7.14 11.84 -21.66
C LEU A 303 -7.03 12.57 -20.33
N ASP A 304 -6.86 13.89 -20.35
CA ASP A 304 -6.79 14.72 -19.14
C ASP A 304 -8.14 14.79 -18.40
N SER A 305 -9.24 14.38 -19.02
CA SER A 305 -10.56 14.30 -18.37
C SER A 305 -10.77 13.02 -17.54
N LEU A 306 -9.86 12.04 -17.65
CA LEU A 306 -9.95 10.78 -16.91
C LEU A 306 -9.48 10.96 -15.47
N SER A 307 -10.19 10.34 -14.51
CA SER A 307 -9.76 10.32 -13.11
C SER A 307 -8.35 9.73 -12.98
N PRO A 308 -7.40 10.45 -12.37
CA PRO A 308 -6.04 9.95 -12.22
C PRO A 308 -6.00 8.79 -11.23
N VAL A 309 -5.08 7.87 -11.43
CA VAL A 309 -4.72 6.87 -10.41
C VAL A 309 -3.87 7.56 -9.36
N ILE A 310 -4.31 7.51 -8.11
CA ILE A 310 -3.67 8.13 -6.96
C ILE A 310 -3.21 7.04 -6.00
N MET A 311 -2.00 7.19 -5.47
CA MET A 311 -1.50 6.44 -4.33
C MET A 311 -1.69 7.27 -3.07
N ALA A 312 -2.40 6.71 -2.08
CA ALA A 312 -2.45 7.25 -0.72
C ALA A 312 -1.41 6.53 0.14
N VAL A 313 -0.63 7.29 0.92
CA VAL A 313 0.32 6.79 1.91
C VAL A 313 -0.06 7.38 3.27
N VAL A 314 -0.47 6.52 4.19
CA VAL A 314 -0.86 6.88 5.56
C VAL A 314 0.27 6.46 6.50
N THR A 315 0.96 7.40 7.12
CA THR A 315 1.97 7.12 8.14
C THR A 315 1.32 7.09 9.52
N CYS A 316 1.49 5.98 10.22
CA CYS A 316 0.95 5.79 11.56
C CYS A 316 2.07 5.56 12.58
N SER A 317 1.96 6.15 13.75
CA SER A 317 2.75 5.76 14.91
C SER A 317 2.13 4.53 15.56
N PHE A 318 2.96 3.51 15.82
CA PHE A 318 2.54 2.21 16.34
C PHE A 318 3.40 1.79 17.52
N SER A 319 2.78 1.35 18.62
CA SER A 319 3.48 0.74 19.75
C SER A 319 2.60 -0.36 20.38
N PRO A 320 3.13 -1.60 20.48
CA PRO A 320 2.52 -2.63 21.30
C PRO A 320 3.05 -2.54 22.75
N ASP A 321 2.14 -2.48 23.72
CA ASP A 321 2.41 -2.61 25.16
C ASP A 321 3.47 -1.63 25.68
N ASP A 322 3.29 -0.33 25.38
CA ASP A 322 4.12 0.79 25.84
C ASP A 322 5.61 0.72 25.45
N LYS A 323 5.94 -0.09 24.43
CA LYS A 323 7.26 -0.10 23.79
C LYS A 323 7.51 1.19 22.99
N LYS A 324 8.75 1.39 22.51
CA LYS A 324 9.07 2.53 21.64
C LYS A 324 8.12 2.55 20.43
N SER A 325 7.56 3.72 20.15
CA SER A 325 6.74 3.93 18.96
C SER A 325 7.59 3.83 17.70
N GLU A 326 7.09 3.08 16.72
CA GLU A 326 7.65 2.96 15.39
C GLU A 326 6.69 3.60 14.38
N PHE A 327 7.21 4.09 13.25
CA PHE A 327 6.38 4.62 12.18
C PHE A 327 6.17 3.57 11.09
N LEU A 328 4.91 3.34 10.75
CA LEU A 328 4.49 2.38 9.74
C LEU A 328 3.79 3.11 8.59
N GLU A 329 4.01 2.65 7.37
CA GLU A 329 3.44 3.25 6.16
C GLU A 329 2.42 2.32 5.52
N TRP A 330 1.18 2.81 5.40
CA TRP A 330 0.10 2.10 4.75
C TRP A 330 -0.22 2.71 3.39
N MET A 331 -0.09 1.90 2.36
CA MET A 331 -0.28 2.31 0.97
C MET A 331 -1.49 1.65 0.33
N TYR A 332 -2.24 2.41 -0.47
CA TYR A 332 -3.28 1.91 -1.39
C TYR A 332 -3.31 2.75 -2.65
N THR A 333 -3.66 2.12 -3.78
CA THR A 333 -3.66 2.77 -5.10
C THR A 333 -4.95 2.45 -5.83
N SER A 334 -5.67 3.47 -6.30
CA SER A 334 -6.77 3.29 -7.26
C SER A 334 -7.08 4.59 -8.00
N SER A 335 -7.99 4.52 -8.98
CA SER A 335 -8.57 5.68 -9.67
C SER A 335 -9.70 6.39 -8.90
N ASN A 336 -9.97 6.00 -7.65
CA ASN A 336 -10.98 6.63 -6.80
C ASN A 336 -10.48 7.95 -6.20
N THR A 337 -11.37 8.61 -5.45
CA THR A 337 -11.06 9.86 -4.76
C THR A 337 -9.92 9.67 -3.74
N MET A 338 -9.26 10.76 -3.38
CA MET A 338 -8.20 10.75 -2.35
C MET A 338 -8.71 10.18 -1.02
N VAL A 339 -9.95 10.48 -0.63
CA VAL A 339 -10.59 10.01 0.61
C VAL A 339 -10.71 8.49 0.58
N GLU A 340 -11.31 7.95 -0.48
CA GLU A 340 -11.51 6.51 -0.63
C GLU A 340 -10.19 5.74 -0.67
N ASN A 341 -9.16 6.30 -1.32
CA ASN A 341 -7.83 5.69 -1.34
C ASN A 341 -7.19 5.65 0.05
N ALA A 342 -7.33 6.72 0.83
CA ALA A 342 -6.80 6.77 2.20
C ALA A 342 -7.53 5.79 3.12
N ILE A 343 -8.86 5.71 3.00
CA ILE A 343 -9.69 4.73 3.71
C ILE A 343 -9.30 3.29 3.32
N GLY A 344 -9.06 3.04 2.03
CA GLY A 344 -8.60 1.76 1.50
C GLY A 344 -7.23 1.35 2.07
N ALA A 345 -6.30 2.30 2.20
CA ALA A 345 -5.01 2.08 2.84
C ALA A 345 -5.18 1.66 4.30
N CYS A 346 -5.97 2.37 5.09
CA CYS A 346 -6.24 1.99 6.48
C CYS A 346 -6.90 0.60 6.56
N SER A 347 -7.99 0.38 5.82
CA SER A 347 -8.78 -0.85 5.92
C SER A 347 -7.99 -2.10 5.54
N LEU A 348 -7.18 -2.02 4.46
CA LEU A 348 -6.40 -3.14 3.95
C LEU A 348 -5.24 -3.51 4.88
N HIS A 349 -4.53 -2.51 5.41
CA HIS A 349 -3.37 -2.74 6.28
C HIS A 349 -3.77 -3.08 7.71
N MET A 350 -4.91 -2.58 8.18
CA MET A 350 -5.52 -3.04 9.41
C MET A 350 -6.24 -4.38 9.24
N GLY A 351 -6.07 -5.13 8.15
CA GLY A 351 -6.59 -6.50 8.03
C GLY A 351 -8.10 -6.68 8.26
N LEU A 352 -8.91 -5.64 8.04
CA LEU A 352 -10.34 -5.70 8.30
C LEU A 352 -11.00 -6.76 7.39
N THR A 353 -11.85 -7.60 7.95
CA THR A 353 -12.61 -8.59 7.15
C THR A 353 -13.61 -7.88 6.25
N LYS A 354 -14.08 -8.53 5.18
CA LYS A 354 -15.08 -7.96 4.25
C LYS A 354 -16.32 -7.40 4.97
N LYS A 355 -16.74 -8.09 6.05
CA LYS A 355 -17.88 -7.68 6.88
C LYS A 355 -17.61 -6.39 7.67
N VAL A 356 -16.38 -6.18 8.15
CA VAL A 356 -15.97 -5.03 8.99
C VAL A 356 -15.47 -3.86 8.15
N ALA A 357 -14.93 -4.11 6.96
CA ALA A 357 -14.41 -3.10 6.04
C ALA A 357 -15.50 -2.20 5.40
N LYS A 358 -16.78 -2.41 5.72
CA LYS A 358 -17.87 -1.51 5.33
C LYS A 358 -17.93 -0.35 6.30
N ILE A 359 -17.78 0.87 5.78
CA ILE A 359 -17.59 2.08 6.57
C ILE A 359 -18.77 3.02 6.31
N THR A 360 -19.47 3.40 7.37
CA THR A 360 -20.40 4.54 7.35
C THR A 360 -19.73 5.69 8.08
N LEU A 361 -19.59 6.84 7.44
CA LEU A 361 -18.95 8.02 8.04
C LEU A 361 -19.87 9.24 8.00
N SER A 362 -19.78 10.07 9.02
CA SER A 362 -20.45 11.36 9.13
C SER A 362 -19.44 12.39 9.61
N THR A 363 -19.21 13.43 8.81
CA THR A 363 -18.22 14.48 9.09
C THR A 363 -18.91 15.84 9.11
N LYS A 364 -18.67 16.65 10.15
CA LYS A 364 -19.21 18.00 10.29
C LYS A 364 -18.13 18.98 10.76
N THR A 365 -18.16 20.20 10.23
CA THR A 365 -17.39 21.33 10.77
C THR A 365 -18.10 21.86 12.02
N LEU A 366 -17.35 22.12 13.10
CA LEU A 366 -17.94 22.54 14.38
C LEU A 366 -18.26 24.03 14.42
N ASP A 367 -17.66 24.81 13.53
CA ASP A 367 -17.86 26.25 13.36
C ASP A 367 -17.76 26.64 11.87
N SER A 368 -18.08 27.90 11.58
CA SER A 368 -18.06 28.54 10.26
C SER A 368 -16.69 29.14 9.89
N SER A 369 -15.76 29.25 10.84
CA SER A 369 -14.42 29.78 10.59
C SER A 369 -13.55 28.85 9.73
N ILE A 370 -12.61 29.44 8.97
CA ILE A 370 -11.68 28.70 8.10
C ILE A 370 -10.76 27.75 8.92
N ASP A 371 -10.47 28.11 10.17
CA ASP A 371 -9.68 27.31 11.10
C ASP A 371 -10.53 26.42 12.01
N SER A 372 -11.78 26.14 11.63
CA SER A 372 -12.68 25.33 12.44
C SER A 372 -12.21 23.88 12.57
N LEU A 373 -12.41 23.29 13.75
CA LEU A 373 -12.24 21.86 13.95
C LEU A 373 -13.36 21.06 13.27
N VAL A 374 -13.01 19.83 12.89
CA VAL A 374 -13.87 18.89 12.19
C VAL A 374 -14.09 17.67 13.09
N GLU A 375 -15.35 17.36 13.34
CA GLU A 375 -15.75 16.14 14.03
C GLU A 375 -16.13 15.09 12.99
N THR A 376 -15.53 13.91 13.09
CA THR A 376 -15.92 12.74 12.31
C THR A 376 -16.37 11.60 13.21
N ALA A 377 -17.52 11.03 12.88
CA ALA A 377 -18.02 9.79 13.45
C ALA A 377 -18.03 8.69 12.38
N VAL A 378 -17.56 7.50 12.75
CA VAL A 378 -17.42 6.33 11.87
C VAL A 378 -18.08 5.12 12.52
N ILE A 379 -18.76 4.31 11.70
CA ILE A 379 -19.32 3.02 12.06
C ILE A 379 -18.74 1.96 11.11
N LEU A 380 -18.21 0.87 11.67
CA LEU A 380 -17.73 -0.29 10.93
C LEU A 380 -18.77 -1.42 10.94
N GLY A 381 -19.02 -1.98 9.76
CA GLY A 381 -19.87 -3.16 9.52
C GLY A 381 -21.35 -2.87 9.20
N ASN A 382 -22.03 -3.89 8.69
CA ASN A 382 -23.46 -3.84 8.28
C ASN A 382 -24.46 -3.84 9.45
N GLN A 383 -24.02 -4.27 10.61
CA GLN A 383 -24.75 -4.21 11.88
C GLN A 383 -23.86 -3.32 12.76
N GLN A 384 -24.37 -2.20 13.31
CA GLN A 384 -23.58 -1.06 13.81
C GLN A 384 -22.75 -1.39 15.08
N HIS A 385 -21.77 -2.30 14.98
CA HIS A 385 -21.13 -2.93 16.12
C HIS A 385 -19.94 -2.15 16.69
N TYR A 386 -19.22 -1.39 15.85
CA TYR A 386 -18.00 -0.69 16.26
C TYR A 386 -17.99 0.73 15.74
N GLN A 387 -17.89 1.69 16.66
CA GLN A 387 -17.95 3.12 16.36
C GLN A 387 -16.67 3.83 16.79
N GLY A 388 -16.34 4.92 16.11
CA GLY A 388 -15.19 5.75 16.42
C GLY A 388 -15.50 7.22 16.16
N ILE A 389 -15.12 8.09 17.08
CA ILE A 389 -15.28 9.54 16.95
C ILE A 389 -13.90 10.18 17.09
N TRP A 390 -13.63 11.18 16.25
CA TRP A 390 -12.42 11.98 16.36
C TRP A 390 -12.67 13.42 15.96
N VAL A 391 -12.00 14.34 16.66
CA VAL A 391 -12.01 15.77 16.35
C VAL A 391 -10.59 16.21 16.02
N ASP A 392 -10.40 16.79 14.84
CA ASP A 392 -9.11 17.33 14.41
C ASP A 392 -9.29 18.56 13.51
N ARG A 393 -8.19 19.26 13.21
CA ARG A 393 -8.20 20.36 12.24
C ARG A 393 -8.24 19.84 10.80
N ASP A 394 -7.57 18.72 10.53
CA ASP A 394 -7.55 18.10 9.21
C ASP A 394 -8.70 17.08 9.09
N SER A 395 -9.60 17.32 8.13
CA SER A 395 -10.77 16.46 7.88
C SER A 395 -10.39 15.02 7.55
N MET A 396 -9.33 14.82 6.75
CA MET A 396 -8.88 13.51 6.31
C MET A 396 -8.26 12.75 7.47
N ILE A 397 -7.38 13.39 8.25
CA ILE A 397 -6.80 12.79 9.44
C ILE A 397 -7.91 12.44 10.45
N ALA A 398 -8.92 13.30 10.63
CA ALA A 398 -10.05 13.01 11.49
C ALA A 398 -10.83 11.76 11.04
N ILE A 399 -11.11 11.63 9.74
CA ILE A 399 -11.74 10.42 9.16
C ILE A 399 -10.92 9.17 9.44
N LEU A 400 -9.63 9.17 9.09
CA LEU A 400 -8.77 8.00 9.24
C LEU A 400 -8.58 7.62 10.70
N GLN A 401 -8.42 8.60 11.58
CA GLN A 401 -8.25 8.36 13.01
C GLN A 401 -9.54 7.83 13.65
N ALA A 402 -10.72 8.29 13.22
CA ALA A 402 -12.00 7.73 13.64
C ALA A 402 -12.16 6.26 13.20
N ILE A 403 -11.75 5.91 11.96
CA ILE A 403 -11.70 4.52 11.49
C ILE A 403 -10.77 3.67 12.35
N VAL A 404 -9.56 4.18 12.65
CA VAL A 404 -8.58 3.48 13.51
C VAL A 404 -9.18 3.24 14.91
N CYS A 405 -9.86 4.23 15.50
CA CYS A 405 -10.52 4.07 16.80
C CYS A 405 -11.61 2.99 16.76
N ALA A 406 -12.45 2.98 15.73
CA ALA A 406 -13.49 1.96 15.57
C ALA A 406 -12.89 0.56 15.39
N ALA A 407 -11.83 0.44 14.59
CA ALA A 407 -11.16 -0.83 14.34
C ALA A 407 -10.43 -1.38 15.57
N LYS A 408 -9.87 -0.51 16.43
CA LYS A 408 -9.33 -0.93 17.74
C LYS A 408 -10.39 -1.56 18.62
N SER A 409 -11.58 -0.97 18.65
CA SER A 409 -12.71 -1.51 19.42
C SER A 409 -13.12 -2.89 18.90
N TRP A 410 -13.12 -3.09 17.58
CA TRP A 410 -13.32 -4.41 16.97
C TRP A 410 -12.25 -5.41 17.39
N LEU A 411 -10.97 -5.04 17.31
CA LEU A 411 -9.88 -5.93 17.67
C LEU A 411 -9.94 -6.39 19.11
N ALA A 412 -10.23 -5.47 20.00
CA ALA A 412 -10.24 -5.76 21.42
C ALA A 412 -11.41 -6.65 21.82
N ASP A 413 -12.59 -6.44 21.23
CA ASP A 413 -13.74 -7.34 21.35
C ASP A 413 -13.43 -8.77 20.88
N LYS A 414 -12.80 -8.91 19.71
CA LYS A 414 -12.43 -10.22 19.16
C LYS A 414 -11.31 -10.91 19.93
N ASN A 415 -10.42 -10.15 20.53
CA ASN A 415 -9.42 -10.69 21.43
C ASN A 415 -10.05 -11.20 22.73
N TRP A 416 -11.00 -10.47 23.30
CA TRP A 416 -11.72 -10.90 24.50
C TRP A 416 -12.62 -12.11 24.30
N SER A 417 -13.25 -12.25 23.12
CA SER A 417 -14.02 -13.45 22.79
C SER A 417 -13.13 -14.67 22.51
N GLY A 418 -11.81 -14.51 22.45
CA GLY A 418 -10.86 -15.57 22.08
C GLY A 418 -10.88 -15.94 20.60
N GLU A 419 -11.63 -15.21 19.77
CA GLU A 419 -11.68 -15.40 18.31
C GLU A 419 -10.39 -14.92 17.62
N LEU A 420 -9.62 -14.05 18.28
CA LEU A 420 -8.41 -13.44 17.75
C LEU A 420 -7.32 -13.42 18.81
N ASN A 421 -6.10 -13.81 18.44
CA ASN A 421 -4.88 -13.56 19.21
C ASN A 421 -4.24 -12.24 18.75
N LEU A 422 -4.14 -11.27 19.67
CA LEU A 422 -3.62 -9.95 19.39
C LEU A 422 -2.09 -9.93 19.15
N GLU A 423 -1.31 -10.83 19.74
CA GLU A 423 0.14 -10.91 19.48
C GLU A 423 0.42 -11.31 18.03
N ILE A 424 -0.30 -12.32 17.54
CA ILE A 424 -0.23 -12.76 16.13
C ILE A 424 -0.63 -11.60 15.22
N TYR A 425 -1.71 -10.89 15.58
CA TYR A 425 -2.20 -9.74 14.84
C TYR A 425 -1.17 -8.60 14.76
N ASN A 426 -0.57 -8.24 15.89
CA ASN A 426 0.43 -7.17 15.98
C ASN A 426 1.71 -7.49 15.20
N SER A 427 2.17 -8.74 15.27
CA SER A 427 3.32 -9.21 14.49
C SER A 427 3.03 -9.13 12.98
N ALA A 428 1.87 -9.65 12.56
CA ALA A 428 1.43 -9.63 11.15
C ALA A 428 1.33 -8.21 10.60
N PHE A 429 0.78 -7.30 11.39
CA PHE A 429 0.62 -5.90 11.06
C PHE A 429 1.97 -5.19 10.82
N LYS A 430 2.94 -5.35 11.73
CA LYS A 430 4.30 -4.78 11.59
C LYS A 430 5.03 -5.37 10.38
N ALA A 431 5.07 -6.70 10.28
CA ALA A 431 5.80 -7.37 9.22
C ALA A 431 5.22 -7.05 7.83
N LEU A 432 3.90 -6.93 7.70
CA LEU A 432 3.25 -6.58 6.43
C LEU A 432 3.62 -5.17 5.96
N SER A 433 3.67 -4.19 6.88
CA SER A 433 4.06 -2.82 6.55
C SER A 433 5.49 -2.77 6.00
N GLU A 434 6.43 -3.44 6.66
CA GLU A 434 7.83 -3.48 6.23
C GLU A 434 7.98 -4.18 4.87
N LEU A 435 7.34 -5.35 4.69
CA LEU A 435 7.36 -6.09 3.43
C LEU A 435 6.81 -5.27 2.26
N ARG A 436 5.72 -4.53 2.48
CA ARG A 436 5.11 -3.71 1.42
C ARG A 436 5.98 -2.53 1.03
N MET A 437 6.65 -1.90 1.99
CA MET A 437 7.61 -0.83 1.73
C MET A 437 8.78 -1.36 0.87
N GLN A 438 9.40 -2.47 1.30
CA GLN A 438 10.50 -3.11 0.56
C GLN A 438 10.06 -3.56 -0.85
N LEU A 439 8.90 -4.19 -0.97
CA LEU A 439 8.36 -4.63 -2.25
C LEU A 439 8.04 -3.46 -3.18
N THR A 440 7.49 -2.36 -2.66
CA THR A 440 7.21 -1.16 -3.46
C THR A 440 8.49 -0.56 -4.02
N LYS A 441 9.56 -0.51 -3.22
CA LYS A 441 10.89 -0.09 -3.66
C LYS A 441 11.43 -1.02 -4.77
N ALA A 442 11.40 -2.33 -4.55
CA ALA A 442 11.85 -3.31 -5.54
C ALA A 442 11.06 -3.22 -6.86
N ARG A 443 9.73 -3.10 -6.79
CA ARG A 443 8.87 -2.91 -7.98
C ARG A 443 9.24 -1.65 -8.76
N LYS A 444 9.48 -0.53 -8.05
CA LYS A 444 9.89 0.74 -8.66
C LYS A 444 11.25 0.60 -9.37
N ALA A 445 12.22 -0.08 -8.76
CA ALA A 445 13.52 -0.33 -9.38
C ALA A 445 13.36 -1.14 -10.69
N PHE A 446 12.57 -2.21 -10.69
CA PHE A 446 12.28 -2.99 -11.91
C PHE A 446 11.53 -2.20 -12.98
N GLN A 447 10.61 -1.32 -12.59
CA GLN A 447 9.90 -0.43 -13.51
C GLN A 447 10.86 0.55 -14.19
N LYS A 448 11.91 0.98 -13.48
CA LYS A 448 12.94 1.90 -13.97
C LYS A 448 14.16 1.22 -14.59
N PHE A 449 14.15 -0.10 -14.76
CA PHE A 449 15.32 -0.91 -15.16
C PHE A 449 16.55 -0.84 -14.21
N GLN A 450 16.38 -0.34 -12.97
CA GLN A 450 17.44 -0.08 -11.99
C GLN A 450 17.73 -1.29 -11.07
N PHE A 451 17.67 -2.52 -11.58
CA PHE A 451 17.89 -3.74 -10.79
C PHE A 451 19.38 -4.08 -10.54
N LEU A 452 20.29 -3.19 -10.92
CA LEU A 452 21.74 -3.26 -10.67
C LEU A 452 22.18 -2.46 -9.42
N GLY A 453 21.31 -1.61 -8.88
CA GLY A 453 21.65 -0.73 -7.76
C GLY A 453 21.59 -1.42 -6.40
N GLU A 454 22.22 -0.81 -5.39
CA GLU A 454 22.12 -1.25 -3.98
C GLU A 454 20.68 -1.31 -3.47
N GLU A 455 19.78 -0.56 -4.12
CA GLU A 455 18.37 -0.44 -3.75
C GLU A 455 17.49 -1.66 -4.08
N CYS A 456 17.95 -2.58 -4.95
CA CYS A 456 17.18 -3.76 -5.33
C CYS A 456 18.06 -4.81 -6.00
N ASN A 457 18.54 -5.79 -5.23
CA ASN A 457 19.26 -6.96 -5.76
C ASN A 457 18.45 -8.26 -5.61
N LEU A 458 18.88 -9.34 -6.28
CA LEU A 458 18.18 -10.63 -6.24
C LEU A 458 18.06 -11.21 -4.81
N ALA A 459 19.06 -10.99 -3.95
CA ALA A 459 19.05 -11.48 -2.58
C ALA A 459 17.97 -10.76 -1.72
N GLU A 460 17.76 -9.46 -1.96
CA GLU A 460 16.70 -8.69 -1.31
C GLU A 460 15.31 -9.17 -1.74
N ILE A 461 15.09 -9.41 -3.05
CA ILE A 461 13.80 -9.91 -3.55
C ILE A 461 13.48 -11.29 -2.95
N LYS A 462 14.47 -12.19 -2.90
CA LYS A 462 14.33 -13.51 -2.27
C LYS A 462 13.97 -13.37 -0.79
N ARG A 463 14.64 -12.48 -0.07
CA ARG A 463 14.34 -12.19 1.35
C ARG A 463 12.91 -11.72 1.55
N ILE A 464 12.39 -10.85 0.67
CA ILE A 464 10.98 -10.42 0.73
C ILE A 464 10.05 -11.63 0.58
N ALA A 465 10.29 -12.51 -0.39
CA ALA A 465 9.47 -13.70 -0.61
C ALA A 465 9.54 -14.67 0.59
N ASP A 466 10.74 -14.96 1.08
CA ASP A 466 10.96 -15.90 2.18
C ASP A 466 10.34 -15.39 3.48
N THR A 467 10.56 -14.12 3.83
CA THR A 467 9.92 -13.49 4.99
C THR A 467 8.40 -13.50 4.87
N ALA A 468 7.83 -13.17 3.69
CA ALA A 468 6.39 -13.20 3.50
C ALA A 468 5.80 -14.61 3.70
N ARG A 469 6.50 -15.65 3.22
CA ARG A 469 6.12 -17.05 3.40
C ARG A 469 6.23 -17.49 4.86
N ASP A 470 7.29 -17.08 5.57
CA ASP A 470 7.49 -17.47 6.96
C ASP A 470 6.51 -16.78 7.90
N GLU A 471 6.16 -15.51 7.66
CA GLU A 471 5.07 -14.84 8.39
C GLU A 471 3.72 -15.48 8.09
N LEU A 472 3.44 -15.86 6.84
CA LEU A 472 2.20 -16.54 6.48
C LEU A 472 2.00 -17.86 7.26
N LYS A 473 3.08 -18.63 7.52
CA LYS A 473 3.02 -19.87 8.31
C LYS A 473 2.64 -19.64 9.78
N LYS A 474 2.90 -18.44 10.32
CA LYS A 474 2.59 -18.08 11.71
C LYS A 474 1.11 -17.67 11.89
N ILE A 475 0.41 -17.35 10.80
CA ILE A 475 -0.96 -16.84 10.85
C ILE A 475 -1.96 -17.99 10.69
N PRO A 476 -2.91 -18.17 11.64
CA PRO A 476 -3.94 -19.20 11.54
C PRO A 476 -4.81 -19.06 10.28
N LYS A 477 -5.38 -20.18 9.82
CA LYS A 477 -6.25 -20.23 8.62
C LYS A 477 -7.69 -19.77 8.87
N ASP A 478 -8.00 -19.26 10.06
CA ASP A 478 -9.35 -18.81 10.41
C ASP A 478 -9.80 -17.61 9.56
N GLU A 479 -11.11 -17.49 9.29
CA GLU A 479 -11.71 -16.45 8.42
C GLU A 479 -11.30 -15.03 8.88
N ILE A 480 -11.15 -14.82 10.20
CA ILE A 480 -10.77 -13.53 10.78
C ILE A 480 -9.39 -13.04 10.35
N TYR A 481 -8.49 -13.94 9.99
CA TYR A 481 -7.12 -13.63 9.54
C TYR A 481 -6.97 -13.65 8.01
N PHE A 482 -8.02 -13.99 7.26
CA PHE A 482 -7.95 -14.15 5.81
C PHE A 482 -7.37 -12.91 5.11
N SER A 483 -7.79 -11.70 5.50
CA SER A 483 -7.28 -10.45 4.93
C SER A 483 -5.76 -10.31 5.06
N TYR A 484 -5.17 -10.71 6.19
CA TYR A 484 -3.72 -10.70 6.34
C TYR A 484 -3.06 -11.78 5.51
N ARG A 485 -3.54 -13.03 5.59
CA ARG A 485 -3.01 -14.14 4.79
C ARG A 485 -2.97 -13.77 3.31
N LEU A 486 -4.07 -13.24 2.78
CA LEU A 486 -4.17 -12.76 1.40
C LEU A 486 -3.08 -11.73 1.08
N ASN A 487 -2.84 -10.75 1.96
CA ASN A 487 -1.83 -9.73 1.76
C ASN A 487 -0.39 -10.28 1.82
N PHE A 488 -0.10 -11.28 2.66
CA PHE A 488 1.19 -11.97 2.64
C PHE A 488 1.38 -12.80 1.36
N TYR A 489 0.34 -13.50 0.88
CA TYR A 489 0.37 -14.16 -0.43
C TYR A 489 0.65 -13.15 -1.56
N ARG A 490 0.03 -11.96 -1.54
CA ARG A 490 0.32 -10.89 -2.52
C ARG A 490 1.80 -10.51 -2.50
N CYS A 491 2.37 -10.28 -1.32
CA CYS A 491 3.79 -9.94 -1.19
C CYS A 491 4.69 -11.05 -1.73
N TYR A 492 4.42 -12.30 -1.34
CA TYR A 492 5.15 -13.49 -1.79
C TYR A 492 5.11 -13.63 -3.32
N PHE A 493 3.92 -13.64 -3.93
CA PHE A 493 3.79 -13.86 -5.38
C PHE A 493 4.35 -12.71 -6.21
N LEU A 494 4.20 -11.46 -5.75
CA LEU A 494 4.80 -10.32 -6.44
C LEU A 494 6.33 -10.37 -6.38
N ALA A 495 6.93 -10.75 -5.24
CA ALA A 495 8.37 -10.93 -5.12
C ALA A 495 8.87 -12.07 -6.03
N LYS A 496 8.24 -13.25 -5.99
CA LYS A 496 8.58 -14.38 -6.85
C LYS A 496 8.42 -14.07 -8.34
N ARG A 497 7.44 -13.27 -8.71
CA ARG A 497 7.30 -12.77 -10.08
C ARG A 497 8.48 -11.87 -10.48
N LEU A 498 9.01 -11.02 -9.59
CA LEU A 498 10.21 -10.23 -9.89
C LEU A 498 11.45 -11.12 -10.08
N GLU A 499 11.61 -12.18 -9.28
CA GLU A 499 12.66 -13.19 -9.49
C GLU A 499 12.51 -13.91 -10.85
N LEU A 500 11.29 -14.29 -11.19
CA LEU A 500 10.98 -14.94 -12.47
C LEU A 500 11.29 -14.01 -13.64
N ARG A 501 10.88 -12.75 -13.55
CA ARG A 501 11.17 -11.71 -14.53
C ARG A 501 12.66 -11.50 -14.75
N LEU A 502 13.44 -11.43 -13.66
CA LEU A 502 14.90 -11.29 -13.77
C LEU A 502 15.52 -12.51 -14.46
N SER A 503 15.09 -13.72 -14.06
CA SER A 503 15.53 -14.97 -14.70
C SER A 503 15.20 -15.00 -16.19
N ASN A 504 14.00 -14.57 -16.56
CA ASN A 504 13.55 -14.44 -17.95
C ASN A 504 14.33 -13.37 -18.74
N ALA A 505 14.75 -12.28 -18.10
CA ALA A 505 15.53 -11.22 -18.73
C ALA A 505 16.96 -11.69 -19.02
N GLN A 506 17.61 -12.27 -18.02
CA GLN A 506 19.00 -12.78 -18.07
C GLN A 506 19.15 -14.11 -18.82
N GLY A 507 18.03 -14.73 -19.24
CA GLY A 507 18.05 -16.01 -19.96
C GLY A 507 18.40 -17.21 -19.08
N ASN A 508 18.17 -17.15 -17.76
CA ASN A 508 18.27 -18.31 -16.87
C ASN A 508 16.95 -19.09 -16.88
N ILE A 509 16.67 -19.77 -17.99
CA ILE A 509 15.39 -20.43 -18.27
C ILE A 509 15.18 -21.66 -17.37
N SER A 510 16.25 -22.33 -16.95
CA SER A 510 16.18 -23.41 -15.97
C SER A 510 15.63 -22.93 -14.62
N ASN A 511 16.14 -21.80 -14.11
CA ASN A 511 15.62 -21.21 -12.87
C ASN A 511 14.18 -20.69 -13.04
N ALA A 512 13.87 -20.08 -14.19
CA ALA A 512 12.50 -19.66 -14.51
C ALA A 512 11.50 -20.82 -14.43
N ARG A 513 11.86 -22.00 -14.95
CA ARG A 513 11.03 -23.22 -14.84
C ARG A 513 10.76 -23.61 -13.39
N LEU A 514 11.80 -23.61 -12.54
CA LEU A 514 11.67 -23.95 -11.12
C LEU A 514 10.75 -22.96 -10.39
N LEU A 515 10.92 -21.66 -10.64
CA LEU A 515 10.07 -20.62 -10.07
C LEU A 515 8.61 -20.75 -10.51
N ILE A 516 8.35 -21.05 -11.79
CA ILE A 516 6.98 -21.27 -12.29
C ILE A 516 6.35 -22.48 -11.58
N GLN A 517 7.09 -23.57 -11.38
CA GLN A 517 6.61 -24.75 -10.67
C GLN A 517 6.32 -24.43 -9.19
N GLU A 518 7.23 -23.73 -8.51
CA GLU A 518 7.06 -23.29 -7.12
C GLU A 518 5.80 -22.42 -6.97
N ILE A 519 5.63 -21.41 -7.83
CA ILE A 519 4.48 -20.51 -7.80
C ILE A 519 3.17 -21.27 -8.02
N LYS A 520 3.12 -22.19 -8.99
CA LYS A 520 1.92 -22.99 -9.28
C LYS A 520 1.54 -23.87 -8.09
N GLN A 521 2.51 -24.55 -7.49
CA GLN A 521 2.28 -25.39 -6.31
C GLN A 521 1.63 -24.60 -5.17
N VAL A 522 2.16 -23.41 -4.85
CA VAL A 522 1.62 -22.58 -3.76
C VAL A 522 0.24 -22.00 -4.11
N LEU A 523 0.00 -21.63 -5.37
CA LEU A 523 -1.33 -21.14 -5.82
C LEU A 523 -2.43 -22.20 -5.72
N GLU A 524 -2.08 -23.48 -5.79
CA GLU A 524 -3.02 -24.61 -5.71
C GLU A 524 -3.39 -24.98 -4.27
N GLU A 525 -2.70 -24.44 -3.25
CA GLU A 525 -2.95 -24.76 -1.84
C GLU A 525 -4.21 -24.08 -1.26
N ASP A 526 -4.66 -22.96 -1.84
CA ASP A 526 -5.75 -22.13 -1.31
C ASP A 526 -6.61 -21.53 -2.44
N GLU A 527 -7.74 -22.18 -2.73
CA GLU A 527 -8.65 -21.80 -3.82
C GLU A 527 -9.32 -20.44 -3.59
N GLU A 528 -9.52 -20.00 -2.34
CA GLU A 528 -10.10 -18.68 -2.06
C GLU A 528 -9.09 -17.57 -2.38
N VAL A 529 -7.84 -17.75 -1.95
CA VAL A 529 -6.73 -16.84 -2.33
C VAL A 529 -6.58 -16.78 -3.84
N LYS A 530 -6.64 -17.92 -4.53
CA LYS A 530 -6.57 -17.99 -5.99
C LYS A 530 -7.70 -17.22 -6.67
N LYS A 531 -8.90 -17.14 -6.11
CA LYS A 531 -9.98 -16.31 -6.67
C LYS A 531 -9.73 -14.82 -6.47
N GLU A 532 -9.16 -14.43 -5.33
CA GLU A 532 -8.87 -13.01 -5.04
C GLU A 532 -7.63 -12.48 -5.78
N LEU A 533 -6.66 -13.32 -6.14
CA LEU A 533 -5.38 -12.89 -6.71
C LEU A 533 -5.30 -12.92 -8.25
N VAL A 534 -6.42 -12.72 -8.95
CA VAL A 534 -6.47 -12.80 -10.42
C VAL A 534 -5.52 -11.83 -11.13
N PRO A 535 -5.43 -10.53 -10.78
CA PRO A 535 -4.45 -9.64 -11.39
C PRO A 535 -3.00 -10.10 -11.21
N ILE A 536 -2.64 -10.67 -10.06
CA ILE A 536 -1.28 -11.19 -9.81
C ILE A 536 -1.03 -12.47 -10.62
N GLN A 537 -2.02 -13.35 -10.76
CA GLN A 537 -1.92 -14.51 -11.64
C GLN A 537 -1.71 -14.10 -13.10
N ALA A 538 -2.42 -13.08 -13.59
CA ALA A 538 -2.19 -12.54 -14.93
C ALA A 538 -0.77 -12.00 -15.09
N LEU A 539 -0.23 -11.33 -14.07
CA LEU A 539 1.15 -10.88 -14.05
C LEU A 539 2.16 -12.04 -14.08
N ILE A 540 1.89 -13.16 -13.41
CA ILE A 540 2.70 -14.39 -13.48
C ILE A 540 2.58 -15.03 -14.86
N GLN A 541 1.35 -15.16 -15.39
CA GLN A 541 1.09 -15.72 -16.71
C GLN A 541 1.81 -14.93 -17.80
N SER A 542 1.88 -13.60 -17.67
CA SER A 542 2.64 -12.75 -18.58
C SER A 542 4.12 -13.12 -18.64
N GLU A 543 4.70 -13.65 -17.57
CA GLU A 543 6.08 -14.16 -17.54
C GLU A 543 6.17 -15.60 -18.07
N VAL A 544 5.14 -16.42 -17.86
CA VAL A 544 5.03 -17.77 -18.46
C VAL A 544 5.03 -17.67 -19.98
N TYR A 545 4.32 -16.71 -20.57
CA TYR A 545 4.38 -16.43 -22.01
C TYR A 545 5.81 -16.23 -22.52
N LEU A 546 6.63 -15.47 -21.78
CA LEU A 546 8.01 -15.20 -22.16
C LEU A 546 8.93 -16.41 -21.94
N TYR A 547 8.66 -17.20 -20.91
CA TYR A 547 9.36 -18.47 -20.65
C TYR A 547 9.08 -19.49 -21.77
N GLU A 548 7.81 -19.72 -22.11
CA GLU A 548 7.39 -20.68 -23.14
C GLU A 548 7.88 -20.29 -24.54
N LEU A 549 7.89 -18.98 -24.82
CA LEU A 549 8.51 -18.46 -26.03
C LEU A 549 10.01 -18.81 -26.08
N SER A 550 10.74 -18.67 -24.96
CA SER A 550 12.18 -18.92 -24.86
C SER A 550 12.55 -20.41 -24.88
N CYS A 551 11.75 -21.28 -24.26
CA CYS A 551 12.05 -22.71 -24.22
C CYS A 551 11.66 -23.42 -25.52
N GLY A 552 10.63 -22.97 -26.23
CA GLY A 552 10.29 -23.48 -27.55
C GLY A 552 9.62 -24.86 -27.59
N HIS A 553 9.15 -25.36 -26.44
CA HIS A 553 8.60 -26.74 -26.33
C HIS A 553 7.09 -26.82 -26.57
N ASN A 554 6.34 -25.74 -26.35
CA ASN A 554 4.89 -25.75 -26.38
C ASN A 554 4.33 -25.68 -27.81
N SER A 555 3.82 -26.80 -28.34
CA SER A 555 3.27 -26.85 -29.70
C SER A 555 2.13 -25.86 -29.95
N ASP A 556 1.26 -25.64 -28.96
CA ASP A 556 0.06 -24.81 -29.14
C ASP A 556 0.42 -23.33 -29.28
N LEU A 557 1.55 -22.90 -28.70
CA LEU A 557 2.09 -21.54 -28.88
C LEU A 557 2.65 -21.33 -30.30
N PHE A 558 3.39 -22.31 -30.83
CA PHE A 558 4.07 -22.16 -32.12
C PHE A 558 3.18 -22.50 -33.33
N GLU A 559 2.10 -23.26 -33.14
CA GLU A 559 1.11 -23.57 -34.17
C GLU A 559 0.09 -22.44 -34.34
N SER A 560 0.06 -21.80 -35.53
CA SER A 560 -0.78 -20.60 -35.80
C SER A 560 -2.27 -20.81 -35.46
N SER A 561 -2.81 -21.98 -35.80
CA SER A 561 -4.22 -22.35 -35.59
C SER A 561 -4.63 -22.45 -34.12
N LYS A 562 -3.68 -22.71 -33.21
CA LYS A 562 -3.93 -22.93 -31.78
C LYS A 562 -3.46 -21.76 -30.91
N ARG A 563 -2.53 -20.96 -31.41
CA ARG A 563 -1.86 -19.88 -30.66
C ARG A 563 -2.84 -18.91 -30.00
N SER A 564 -3.83 -18.41 -30.73
CA SER A 564 -4.79 -17.43 -30.18
C SER A 564 -5.54 -17.98 -28.97
N LYS A 565 -5.94 -19.26 -29.03
CA LYS A 565 -6.60 -19.96 -27.91
C LYS A 565 -5.65 -20.15 -26.73
N TRP A 566 -4.41 -20.57 -27.00
CA TRP A 566 -3.39 -20.74 -25.95
C TRP A 566 -3.04 -19.43 -25.25
N LEU A 567 -2.97 -18.33 -26.01
CA LEU A 567 -2.74 -16.99 -25.47
C LEU A 567 -3.92 -16.55 -24.59
N GLY A 568 -5.16 -16.94 -24.91
CA GLY A 568 -6.30 -16.71 -24.03
C GLY A 568 -6.53 -15.25 -23.65
N LEU A 569 -6.16 -14.30 -24.53
CA LEU A 569 -6.17 -12.86 -24.21
C LEU A 569 -7.55 -12.39 -23.71
N LYS A 570 -8.62 -12.84 -24.38
CA LYS A 570 -9.99 -12.49 -23.98
C LYS A 570 -10.33 -13.06 -22.61
N GLU A 571 -10.00 -14.32 -22.34
CA GLU A 571 -10.25 -14.97 -21.05
C GLU A 571 -9.53 -14.25 -19.90
N TRP A 572 -8.28 -13.84 -20.12
CA TRP A 572 -7.55 -13.06 -19.11
C TRP A 572 -8.08 -11.64 -18.95
N ASP A 573 -8.44 -10.96 -20.04
CA ASP A 573 -9.04 -9.62 -20.00
C ASP A 573 -10.36 -9.64 -19.20
N ASP A 574 -11.25 -10.60 -19.50
CA ASP A 574 -12.51 -10.81 -18.81
C ASP A 574 -12.27 -11.11 -17.32
N ARG A 575 -11.40 -12.07 -16.99
CA ARG A 575 -11.07 -12.42 -15.59
C ARG A 575 -10.51 -11.24 -14.78
N ILE A 576 -9.65 -10.42 -15.38
CA ILE A 576 -9.08 -9.25 -14.69
C ILE A 576 -10.16 -8.19 -14.44
N ARG A 577 -11.07 -7.97 -15.39
CA ARG A 577 -12.19 -7.03 -15.22
C ARG A 577 -13.18 -7.54 -14.19
N ASP A 578 -13.49 -8.84 -14.21
CA ASP A 578 -14.40 -9.48 -13.26
C ASP A 578 -13.84 -9.49 -11.82
N ALA A 579 -12.52 -9.32 -11.63
CA ALA A 579 -11.93 -9.15 -10.31
C ALA A 579 -12.28 -7.80 -9.65
N ILE A 580 -12.78 -6.83 -10.44
CA ILE A 580 -13.15 -5.50 -9.97
C ILE A 580 -14.55 -5.56 -9.35
N GLN A 581 -14.59 -5.90 -8.06
CA GLN A 581 -15.85 -6.09 -7.33
C GLN A 581 -15.82 -5.36 -6.00
N PRO A 582 -16.95 -4.77 -5.55
CA PRO A 582 -17.01 -4.05 -4.26
C PRO A 582 -16.55 -4.85 -3.04
N GLU A 583 -16.66 -6.18 -3.11
CA GLU A 583 -16.27 -7.10 -2.02
C GLU A 583 -14.86 -7.69 -2.17
N SER A 584 -14.15 -7.44 -3.27
CA SER A 584 -12.79 -7.94 -3.49
C SER A 584 -11.74 -7.00 -2.88
N CYS A 585 -10.49 -7.46 -2.78
CA CYS A 585 -9.33 -6.61 -2.53
C CYS A 585 -8.98 -5.67 -3.71
N TYR A 586 -9.63 -5.85 -4.86
CA TYR A 586 -9.45 -5.09 -6.09
C TYR A 586 -10.70 -4.29 -6.47
N LYS A 587 -11.34 -3.62 -5.50
CA LYS A 587 -12.62 -2.91 -5.70
C LYS A 587 -12.64 -1.94 -6.87
N ASP A 588 -11.48 -1.36 -7.17
CA ASP A 588 -11.31 -0.33 -8.18
C ASP A 588 -10.01 -0.54 -8.96
N PRO A 589 -9.93 -0.07 -10.23
CA PRO A 589 -8.71 -0.11 -11.02
C PRO A 589 -7.55 0.61 -10.32
N GLY A 590 -6.53 -0.16 -9.93
CA GLY A 590 -5.32 0.33 -9.29
C GLY A 590 -4.05 -0.20 -9.93
N LEU A 591 -2.94 -0.08 -9.22
CA LEU A 591 -1.61 -0.39 -9.74
C LEU A 591 -1.50 -1.83 -10.28
N ASP A 592 -2.03 -2.81 -9.56
CA ASP A 592 -1.94 -4.22 -9.97
C ASP A 592 -2.81 -4.55 -11.19
N ILE A 593 -4.01 -3.98 -11.31
CA ILE A 593 -4.93 -4.18 -12.45
C ILE A 593 -4.34 -3.59 -13.72
N TYR A 594 -3.99 -2.31 -13.71
CA TYR A 594 -3.40 -1.65 -14.88
C TYR A 594 -2.08 -2.30 -15.28
N GLN A 595 -1.26 -2.72 -14.31
CA GLN A 595 -0.04 -3.46 -14.62
C GLN A 595 -0.36 -4.81 -15.27
N ALA A 596 -1.34 -5.57 -14.77
CA ALA A 596 -1.72 -6.87 -15.31
C ALA A 596 -2.18 -6.75 -16.78
N LEU A 597 -3.07 -5.81 -17.05
CA LEU A 597 -3.57 -5.56 -18.40
C LEU A 597 -2.44 -5.10 -19.33
N SER A 598 -1.58 -4.19 -18.89
CA SER A 598 -0.42 -3.75 -19.68
C SER A 598 0.48 -4.93 -20.10
N GLU A 599 0.77 -5.84 -19.18
CA GLU A 599 1.70 -6.94 -19.41
C GLU A 599 1.08 -8.07 -20.23
N ILE A 600 -0.21 -8.39 -20.01
CA ILE A 600 -0.94 -9.38 -20.80
C ILE A 600 -1.06 -8.92 -22.26
N TYR A 601 -1.61 -7.73 -22.52
CA TYR A 601 -1.71 -7.21 -23.89
C TYR A 601 -0.32 -7.09 -24.55
N GLY A 602 0.66 -6.54 -23.83
CA GLY A 602 2.00 -6.32 -24.36
C GLY A 602 2.74 -7.62 -24.69
N ASN A 603 2.64 -8.66 -23.85
CA ASN A 603 3.34 -9.92 -24.11
C ASN A 603 2.61 -10.81 -25.12
N VAL A 604 1.27 -10.76 -25.18
CA VAL A 604 0.50 -11.37 -26.27
C VAL A 604 0.91 -10.73 -27.61
N ALA A 605 0.92 -9.40 -27.69
CA ALA A 605 1.35 -8.67 -28.88
C ALA A 605 2.80 -8.99 -29.26
N ARG A 606 3.69 -9.15 -28.27
CA ARG A 606 5.09 -9.54 -28.49
C ARG A 606 5.22 -10.95 -29.06
N ILE A 607 4.44 -11.91 -28.57
CA ILE A 607 4.42 -13.26 -29.14
C ILE A 607 3.98 -13.21 -30.59
N GLU A 608 2.89 -12.49 -30.89
CA GLU A 608 2.43 -12.37 -32.28
C GLU A 608 3.45 -11.64 -33.15
N PHE A 609 4.10 -10.59 -32.64
CA PHE A 609 5.19 -9.92 -33.35
C PHE A 609 6.33 -10.88 -33.72
N TYR A 610 6.69 -11.83 -32.87
CA TYR A 610 7.79 -12.78 -33.16
C TYR A 610 7.37 -13.97 -34.02
N LEU A 611 6.12 -14.43 -33.90
CA LEU A 611 5.69 -15.72 -34.45
C LEU A 611 4.72 -15.61 -35.63
N CYS A 612 4.04 -14.48 -35.82
CA CYS A 612 3.09 -14.27 -36.91
C CYS A 612 3.73 -13.59 -38.13
N ASP A 613 3.20 -13.95 -39.30
CA ASP A 613 3.47 -13.30 -40.59
C ASP A 613 2.17 -12.83 -41.27
N GLU A 614 1.02 -13.00 -40.64
CA GLU A 614 -0.26 -12.53 -41.18
C GLU A 614 -0.44 -11.03 -40.91
N ARG A 615 -0.70 -10.26 -41.97
CA ARG A 615 -0.87 -8.80 -41.91
C ARG A 615 -1.96 -8.35 -40.93
N SER A 616 -3.09 -9.06 -40.91
CA SER A 616 -4.22 -8.77 -40.02
C SER A 616 -3.86 -8.97 -38.53
N THR A 617 -3.18 -10.07 -38.22
CA THR A 617 -2.74 -10.40 -36.85
C THR A 617 -1.65 -9.43 -36.37
N LEU A 618 -0.69 -9.08 -37.22
CA LEU A 618 0.31 -8.05 -36.91
C LEU A 618 -0.33 -6.68 -36.69
N SER A 619 -1.31 -6.27 -37.51
CA SER A 619 -2.02 -5.00 -37.31
C SER A 619 -2.71 -4.94 -35.94
N LYS A 620 -3.34 -6.04 -35.51
CA LYS A 620 -3.89 -6.15 -34.15
C LYS A 620 -2.82 -6.12 -33.06
N ALA A 621 -1.65 -6.71 -33.29
CA ALA A 621 -0.55 -6.66 -32.34
C ALA A 621 -0.08 -5.21 -32.07
N ALA A 622 -0.03 -4.35 -33.10
CA ALA A 622 0.25 -2.92 -32.91
C ALA A 622 -0.81 -2.24 -32.02
N GLU A 623 -2.10 -2.51 -32.23
CA GLU A 623 -3.18 -1.99 -31.38
C GLU A 623 -3.06 -2.49 -29.93
N TYR A 624 -2.72 -3.75 -29.72
CA TYR A 624 -2.48 -4.31 -28.40
C TYR A 624 -1.26 -3.69 -27.70
N PHE A 625 -0.20 -3.37 -28.42
CA PHE A 625 0.92 -2.59 -27.85
C PHE A 625 0.49 -1.18 -27.44
N LEU A 626 -0.33 -0.49 -28.24
CA LEU A 626 -0.86 0.83 -27.86
C LEU A 626 -1.76 0.74 -26.63
N ARG A 627 -2.59 -0.32 -26.53
CA ARG A 627 -3.42 -0.57 -25.35
C ARG A 627 -2.56 -0.87 -24.11
N ALA A 628 -1.49 -1.65 -24.28
CA ALA A 628 -0.52 -1.93 -23.22
C ALA A 628 0.22 -0.66 -22.76
N ALA A 629 0.59 0.22 -23.70
CA ALA A 629 1.18 1.52 -23.44
C ALA A 629 0.23 2.41 -22.64
N TYR A 630 -1.06 2.40 -22.97
CA TYR A 630 -2.08 3.15 -22.26
C TYR A 630 -2.22 2.70 -20.80
N TYR A 631 -2.36 1.40 -20.56
CA TYR A 631 -2.45 0.92 -19.17
C TYR A 631 -1.16 1.18 -18.38
N ALA A 632 0.02 1.18 -19.04
CA ALA A 632 1.26 1.60 -18.41
C ALA A 632 1.26 3.09 -18.03
N SER A 633 0.66 3.96 -18.86
CA SER A 633 0.61 5.41 -18.60
C SER A 633 -0.27 5.76 -17.40
N ARG A 634 -1.35 4.99 -17.17
CA ARG A 634 -2.25 5.18 -16.01
C ARG A 634 -1.55 5.03 -14.67
N ILE A 635 -0.45 4.30 -14.61
CA ILE A 635 0.30 4.02 -13.38
C ILE A 635 1.76 4.52 -13.43
N GLY A 636 2.07 5.44 -14.33
CA GLY A 636 3.33 6.17 -14.28
C GLY A 636 4.53 5.40 -14.83
N LEU A 637 4.32 4.35 -15.62
CA LEU A 637 5.40 3.49 -16.12
C LEU A 637 5.94 3.98 -17.47
N THR A 638 6.53 5.17 -17.47
CA THR A 638 7.06 5.89 -18.66
C THR A 638 7.95 5.02 -19.55
N GLN A 639 8.98 4.39 -18.96
CA GLN A 639 9.93 3.56 -19.71
C GLN A 639 9.30 2.28 -20.28
N ARG A 640 8.29 1.72 -19.59
CA ARG A 640 7.53 0.59 -20.13
C ARG A 640 6.61 1.02 -21.26
N MET A 641 5.94 2.17 -21.11
CA MET A 641 5.12 2.76 -22.17
C MET A 641 5.95 3.01 -23.43
N SER A 642 7.12 3.65 -23.28
CA SER A 642 8.10 3.86 -24.35
C SER A 642 8.45 2.56 -25.07
N ARG A 643 8.74 1.48 -24.32
CA ARG A 643 9.01 0.16 -24.89
C ARG A 643 7.83 -0.38 -25.70
N TRP A 644 6.60 -0.26 -25.20
CA TRP A 644 5.42 -0.73 -25.93
C TRP A 644 5.20 0.06 -27.22
N LEU A 645 5.41 1.37 -27.19
CA LEU A 645 5.36 2.21 -28.39
C LEU A 645 6.45 1.84 -29.41
N ALA A 646 7.67 1.60 -28.96
CA ALA A 646 8.75 1.16 -29.84
C ALA A 646 8.41 -0.18 -30.52
N LEU A 647 7.86 -1.14 -29.78
CA LEU A 647 7.40 -2.42 -30.33
C LEU A 647 6.24 -2.26 -31.33
N ALA A 648 5.29 -1.35 -31.08
CA ALA A 648 4.26 -1.00 -32.06
C ALA A 648 4.89 -0.43 -33.35
N GLY A 649 5.88 0.44 -33.22
CA GLY A 649 6.68 0.94 -34.34
C GLY A 649 7.33 -0.18 -35.15
N ARG A 650 7.93 -1.17 -34.48
CA ARG A 650 8.59 -2.32 -35.14
C ARG A 650 7.58 -3.18 -35.91
N VAL A 651 6.36 -3.34 -35.37
CA VAL A 651 5.26 -3.98 -36.10
C VAL A 651 4.93 -3.19 -37.38
N TRP A 652 4.83 -1.86 -37.30
CA TRP A 652 4.56 -1.02 -38.49
C TRP A 652 5.68 -1.07 -39.54
N VAL A 653 6.94 -1.20 -39.13
CA VAL A 653 8.04 -1.47 -40.07
C VAL A 653 7.82 -2.81 -40.79
N ARG A 654 7.45 -3.87 -40.06
CA ARG A 654 7.14 -5.18 -40.67
C ARG A 654 5.93 -5.11 -41.63
N LEU A 655 5.00 -4.20 -41.40
CA LEU A 655 3.84 -3.96 -42.25
C LEU A 655 4.13 -3.05 -43.46
N GLY A 656 5.33 -2.46 -43.54
CA GLY A 656 5.72 -1.54 -44.59
C GLY A 656 5.09 -0.15 -44.51
N ASP A 657 4.81 0.34 -43.30
CA ASP A 657 4.35 1.72 -43.10
C ASP A 657 5.54 2.68 -43.01
N ASP A 658 5.53 3.75 -43.81
CA ASP A 658 6.66 4.67 -43.92
C ASP A 658 6.68 5.80 -42.88
N ASN A 659 5.54 6.07 -42.22
CA ASN A 659 5.35 7.24 -41.36
C ASN A 659 5.13 6.87 -39.89
N LEU A 660 4.25 5.90 -39.59
CA LEU A 660 3.92 5.52 -38.21
C LEU A 660 5.14 5.06 -37.40
N PRO A 661 6.13 4.30 -37.93
CA PRO A 661 7.33 3.94 -37.19
C PRO A 661 8.14 5.15 -36.69
N LYS A 662 8.32 6.17 -37.54
CA LYS A 662 9.04 7.40 -37.18
C LYS A 662 8.35 8.12 -36.03
N GLN A 663 7.03 8.30 -36.15
CA GLN A 663 6.23 8.92 -35.10
C GLN A 663 6.26 8.10 -33.80
N ALA A 664 6.22 6.77 -33.89
CA ALA A 664 6.32 5.89 -32.74
C ALA A 664 7.67 6.02 -32.03
N SER A 665 8.77 6.12 -32.79
CA SER A 665 10.12 6.33 -32.27
C SER A 665 10.21 7.66 -31.51
N LYS A 666 9.74 8.77 -32.11
CA LYS A 666 9.71 10.09 -31.46
C LYS A 666 8.90 10.10 -30.17
N PHE A 667 7.71 9.50 -30.21
CA PHE A 667 6.85 9.42 -29.04
C PHE A 667 7.49 8.56 -27.93
N ALA A 668 8.08 7.42 -28.29
CA ALA A 668 8.77 6.55 -27.34
C ALA A 668 10.01 7.23 -26.72
N ASP A 669 10.79 7.98 -27.52
CA ASP A 669 12.01 8.66 -27.09
C ASP A 669 11.72 9.77 -26.07
N GLN A 670 10.67 10.57 -26.30
CA GLN A 670 10.24 11.59 -25.35
C GLN A 670 9.92 11.00 -23.97
N LEU A 671 9.18 9.89 -23.95
CA LEU A 671 8.77 9.21 -22.72
C LEU A 671 9.92 8.50 -22.02
N ALA A 672 10.86 7.94 -22.77
CA ALA A 672 12.04 7.32 -22.18
C ALA A 672 12.85 8.37 -21.40
N LYS A 673 13.04 9.56 -21.98
CA LYS A 673 13.92 10.60 -21.45
C LYS A 673 13.38 11.35 -20.22
N THR A 674 12.08 11.28 -19.91
CA THR A 674 11.42 12.05 -18.84
C THR A 674 12.07 11.90 -17.45
N ASP A 675 12.70 10.75 -17.15
CA ASP A 675 13.34 10.46 -15.85
C ASP A 675 14.82 10.02 -15.98
N LEU A 676 15.42 10.14 -17.16
CA LEU A 676 16.69 9.46 -17.51
C LEU A 676 17.93 10.37 -17.40
N THR A 677 17.75 11.69 -17.28
CA THR A 677 18.80 12.69 -17.57
C THR A 677 19.71 13.07 -16.39
N VAL A 678 19.45 12.60 -15.17
CA VAL A 678 20.25 12.97 -13.98
C VAL A 678 20.74 11.74 -13.22
N GLY A 679 22.06 11.60 -13.08
CA GLY A 679 22.68 10.58 -12.20
C GLY A 679 22.82 9.17 -12.77
N HIS A 680 22.57 8.95 -14.06
CA HIS A 680 22.69 7.64 -14.70
C HIS A 680 23.88 7.53 -15.66
N SER A 681 24.48 6.34 -15.73
CA SER A 681 25.59 6.06 -16.66
C SER A 681 25.11 6.05 -18.11
N HIS A 682 25.99 6.36 -19.06
CA HIS A 682 25.64 6.34 -20.49
C HIS A 682 25.17 4.95 -20.95
N ASN A 683 25.83 3.88 -20.50
CA ASN A 683 25.48 2.51 -20.85
C ASN A 683 24.09 2.13 -20.30
N PHE A 684 23.72 2.62 -19.11
CA PHE A 684 22.37 2.45 -18.58
C PHE A 684 21.33 3.17 -19.44
N CYS A 685 21.57 4.43 -19.81
CA CYS A 685 20.67 5.18 -20.68
C CYS A 685 20.48 4.48 -22.03
N GLN A 686 21.56 3.98 -22.63
CA GLN A 686 21.50 3.17 -23.85
C GLN A 686 20.69 1.89 -23.67
N ALA A 687 20.77 1.24 -22.50
CA ALA A 687 19.99 0.05 -22.21
C ALA A 687 18.48 0.33 -22.20
N VAL A 688 18.06 1.45 -21.61
CA VAL A 688 16.65 1.88 -21.63
C VAL A 688 16.19 2.19 -23.06
N LEU A 689 17.03 2.87 -23.85
CA LEU A 689 16.74 3.26 -25.24
C LEU A 689 16.90 2.13 -26.27
N SER A 690 17.45 0.97 -25.89
CA SER A 690 17.80 -0.11 -26.83
C SER A 690 16.66 -0.59 -27.73
N GLU A 691 15.41 -0.57 -27.27
CA GLU A 691 14.24 -0.94 -28.09
C GLU A 691 13.93 0.10 -29.17
N ILE A 692 14.12 1.39 -28.86
CA ILE A 692 13.97 2.48 -29.83
C ILE A 692 15.08 2.38 -30.88
N SER A 693 16.31 2.10 -30.45
CA SER A 693 17.42 1.85 -31.39
C SER A 693 17.16 0.64 -32.31
N LEU A 694 16.48 -0.42 -31.83
CA LEU A 694 16.02 -1.53 -32.69
C LEU A 694 14.98 -1.05 -33.72
N LEU A 695 14.00 -0.26 -33.29
CA LEU A 695 13.00 0.34 -34.18
C LEU A 695 13.65 1.21 -35.27
N ASP A 696 14.50 2.15 -34.87
CA ASP A 696 15.18 3.07 -35.80
C ASP A 696 16.06 2.30 -36.80
N GLY A 697 16.79 1.29 -36.32
CA GLY A 697 17.60 0.44 -37.19
C GLY A 697 16.75 -0.39 -38.17
N GLU A 698 15.64 -0.98 -37.72
CA GLU A 698 14.73 -1.73 -38.59
C GLU A 698 14.10 -0.81 -39.64
N TYR A 699 13.69 0.40 -39.26
CA TYR A 699 13.17 1.41 -40.16
C TYR A 699 14.21 1.82 -41.23
N LEU A 700 15.43 2.15 -40.81
CA LEU A 700 16.52 2.50 -41.71
C LEU A 700 16.84 1.36 -42.69
N LEU A 701 16.89 0.12 -42.21
CA LEU A 701 17.25 -1.04 -43.03
C LEU A 701 16.17 -1.45 -44.03
N LEU A 702 14.90 -1.44 -43.60
CA LEU A 702 13.78 -2.06 -44.32
C LEU A 702 12.92 -1.07 -45.09
N ILE A 703 12.83 0.18 -44.63
CA ILE A 703 12.06 1.23 -45.30
C ILE A 703 12.98 2.16 -46.09
N GLN A 704 14.00 2.74 -45.44
CA GLN A 704 14.89 3.72 -46.09
C GLN A 704 16.04 3.09 -46.88
N ASN A 705 16.27 1.78 -46.71
CA ASN A 705 17.37 1.05 -47.32
C ASN A 705 18.76 1.68 -47.06
N ASP A 706 18.97 2.17 -45.83
CA ASP A 706 20.23 2.75 -45.34
C ASP A 706 20.92 1.79 -44.35
N PRO A 707 21.71 0.83 -44.83
CA PRO A 707 22.29 -0.22 -43.98
C PRO A 707 23.39 0.29 -43.04
N THR A 708 24.07 1.39 -43.38
CA THR A 708 25.20 1.92 -42.58
C THR A 708 24.69 2.58 -41.32
N ASN A 709 23.68 3.45 -41.43
CA ASN A 709 23.07 4.07 -40.26
C ASN A 709 22.25 3.04 -39.45
N ALA A 710 21.63 2.06 -40.12
CA ALA A 710 20.96 0.96 -39.43
C ALA A 710 21.92 0.15 -38.54
N LEU A 711 23.14 -0.15 -39.04
CA LEU A 711 24.16 -0.86 -38.26
C LEU A 711 24.52 -0.09 -36.98
N GLU A 712 24.69 1.23 -37.05
CA GLU A 712 24.98 2.06 -35.87
C GLU A 712 23.87 1.95 -34.83
N CYS A 713 22.60 2.01 -35.26
CA CYS A 713 21.44 1.81 -34.39
C CYS A 713 21.42 0.42 -33.75
N PHE A 714 21.68 -0.65 -34.51
CA PHE A 714 21.72 -2.01 -33.96
C PHE A 714 22.89 -2.23 -32.99
N LEU A 715 24.06 -1.64 -33.24
CA LEU A 715 25.19 -1.68 -32.31
C LEU A 715 24.90 -0.91 -31.02
N LYS A 716 24.22 0.25 -31.08
CA LYS A 716 23.74 0.96 -29.88
C LYS A 716 22.74 0.12 -29.10
N ALA A 717 21.80 -0.54 -29.79
CA ALA A 717 20.84 -1.45 -29.16
C ALA A 717 21.56 -2.64 -28.48
N LEU A 718 22.56 -3.23 -29.15
CA LEU A 718 23.35 -4.34 -28.63
C LEU A 718 24.12 -3.93 -27.38
N LYS A 719 24.86 -2.82 -27.43
CA LYS A 719 25.65 -2.29 -26.32
C LYS A 719 24.80 -2.08 -25.06
N GLY A 720 23.67 -1.39 -25.20
CA GLY A 720 22.75 -1.18 -24.09
C GLY A 720 22.13 -2.49 -23.58
N SER A 721 21.75 -3.40 -24.49
CA SER A 721 21.14 -4.68 -24.09
C SER A 721 22.13 -5.60 -23.37
N VAL A 722 23.41 -5.58 -23.75
CA VAL A 722 24.49 -6.31 -23.09
C VAL A 722 24.69 -5.81 -21.65
N TYR A 723 24.65 -4.49 -21.44
CA TYR A 723 24.83 -3.85 -20.13
C TYR A 723 23.82 -4.33 -19.07
N LEU A 724 22.54 -4.40 -19.43
CA LEU A 724 21.49 -4.91 -18.53
C LEU A 724 21.18 -6.40 -18.71
N GLY A 725 21.89 -7.09 -19.61
CA GLY A 725 21.68 -8.51 -19.86
C GLY A 725 20.29 -8.84 -20.42
N LEU A 726 19.77 -8.03 -21.36
CA LEU A 726 18.44 -8.18 -21.95
C LEU A 726 18.46 -9.13 -23.15
N ASN A 727 18.58 -10.43 -22.90
CA ASN A 727 19.02 -11.39 -23.93
C ASN A 727 18.12 -11.48 -25.18
N ARG A 728 16.80 -11.27 -25.06
CA ARG A 728 15.92 -11.23 -26.25
C ARG A 728 16.28 -10.05 -27.16
N ARG A 729 16.55 -8.87 -26.59
CA ARG A 729 16.99 -7.68 -27.36
C ARG A 729 18.39 -7.87 -27.93
N ILE A 730 19.28 -8.55 -27.20
CA ILE A 730 20.57 -8.98 -27.72
C ILE A 730 20.37 -9.83 -28.99
N CYS A 731 19.49 -10.83 -28.96
CA CYS A 731 19.20 -11.66 -30.12
C CYS A 731 18.62 -10.86 -31.29
N ASP A 732 17.66 -9.97 -31.04
CA ASP A 732 17.09 -9.08 -32.05
C ASP A 732 18.19 -8.24 -32.72
N ALA A 733 19.07 -7.63 -31.92
CA ALA A 733 20.18 -6.81 -32.41
C ALA A 733 21.20 -7.63 -33.22
N LEU A 734 21.65 -8.79 -32.71
CA LEU A 734 22.59 -9.68 -33.41
C LEU A 734 22.04 -10.13 -34.76
N PHE A 735 20.77 -10.55 -34.81
CA PHE A 735 20.14 -10.99 -36.04
C PHE A 735 20.01 -9.84 -37.05
N ASN A 736 19.62 -8.65 -36.61
CA ASN A 736 19.51 -7.48 -37.46
C ASN A 736 20.87 -6.93 -37.92
N ILE A 737 21.93 -7.05 -37.11
CA ILE A 737 23.32 -6.81 -37.53
C ILE A 737 23.66 -7.73 -38.70
N SER A 738 23.38 -9.04 -38.59
CA SER A 738 23.60 -9.97 -39.70
C SER A 738 22.82 -9.59 -40.98
N ARG A 739 21.58 -9.11 -40.85
CA ARG A 739 20.78 -8.65 -42.00
C ARG A 739 21.35 -7.40 -42.65
N CYS A 740 21.76 -6.39 -41.88
CA CYS A 740 22.37 -5.18 -42.44
C CYS A 740 23.74 -5.48 -43.07
N SER A 741 24.54 -6.36 -42.46
CA SER A 741 25.85 -6.80 -42.97
C SER A 741 25.81 -7.36 -44.39
N LYS A 742 24.69 -7.96 -44.81
CA LYS A 742 24.51 -8.43 -46.20
C LYS A 742 24.52 -7.31 -47.23
N LYS A 743 24.13 -6.10 -46.82
CA LYS A 743 24.05 -4.91 -47.67
C LYS A 743 25.27 -3.97 -47.52
N LEU A 744 26.21 -4.28 -46.63
CA LEU A 744 27.33 -3.40 -46.27
C LEU A 744 28.62 -3.63 -47.08
N GLY A 745 28.66 -4.60 -47.99
CA GLY A 745 29.80 -4.80 -48.91
C GLY A 745 31.16 -4.80 -48.20
N ASN A 746 32.04 -3.87 -48.59
CA ASN A 746 33.41 -3.75 -48.10
C ASN A 746 33.56 -2.92 -46.80
N PHE A 747 32.47 -2.60 -46.11
CA PHE A 747 32.54 -1.81 -44.87
C PHE A 747 33.29 -2.58 -43.76
N SER A 748 34.29 -1.95 -43.15
CA SER A 748 35.17 -2.56 -42.14
C SER A 748 34.47 -2.76 -40.79
N THR A 749 34.72 -3.89 -40.14
CA THR A 749 34.23 -4.15 -38.78
C THR A 749 34.78 -3.17 -37.76
N LYS A 750 36.09 -2.87 -37.78
CA LYS A 750 36.71 -1.86 -36.90
C LYS A 750 36.08 -0.48 -37.08
N GLU A 751 35.84 -0.07 -38.32
CA GLU A 751 35.17 1.21 -38.61
C GLU A 751 33.73 1.23 -38.07
N GLY A 752 32.95 0.17 -38.25
CA GLY A 752 31.58 0.12 -37.72
C GLY A 752 31.53 0.11 -36.19
N LEU A 753 32.42 -0.66 -35.54
CA LEU A 753 32.49 -0.75 -34.09
C LEU A 753 32.94 0.58 -33.45
N SER A 754 33.91 1.28 -34.05
CA SER A 754 34.46 2.53 -33.50
C SER A 754 33.44 3.68 -33.48
N ARG A 755 32.39 3.61 -34.30
CA ARG A 755 31.27 4.57 -34.29
C ARG A 755 30.44 4.52 -33.01
N VAL A 756 30.45 3.39 -32.28
CA VAL A 756 29.62 3.19 -31.06
C VAL A 756 30.46 2.93 -29.81
N PHE A 757 31.58 2.22 -29.93
CA PHE A 757 32.48 1.88 -28.83
C PHE A 757 33.67 2.85 -28.81
N LYS A 758 33.53 3.94 -28.04
CA LYS A 758 34.56 4.98 -27.83
C LYS A 758 35.60 4.54 -26.79
N GLU A 759 36.65 5.34 -26.58
CA GLU A 759 37.78 5.01 -25.69
C GLU A 759 37.37 4.52 -24.29
N GLU A 760 36.37 5.14 -23.67
CA GLU A 760 35.88 4.74 -22.33
C GLU A 760 35.19 3.37 -22.30
N ASP A 761 34.74 2.87 -23.44
CA ASP A 761 34.01 1.61 -23.62
C ASP A 761 34.72 0.71 -24.65
N GLN A 762 36.05 0.83 -24.75
CA GLN A 762 36.84 0.07 -25.72
C GLN A 762 36.67 -1.44 -25.52
N LEU A 763 36.56 -2.18 -26.62
CA LEU A 763 36.32 -3.63 -26.63
C LEU A 763 37.60 -4.41 -26.28
N THR A 764 37.96 -4.41 -25.00
CA THR A 764 39.10 -5.14 -24.42
C THR A 764 38.64 -6.04 -23.27
N GLU A 765 39.44 -7.05 -22.93
CA GLU A 765 39.14 -7.96 -21.80
C GLU A 765 38.96 -7.20 -20.47
N SER A 766 39.79 -6.18 -20.21
CA SER A 766 39.73 -5.37 -18.99
C SER A 766 38.42 -4.58 -18.85
N ASN A 767 37.72 -4.28 -19.95
CA ASN A 767 36.49 -3.49 -19.94
C ASN A 767 35.22 -4.33 -19.90
N LYS A 768 35.29 -5.66 -20.03
CA LYS A 768 34.09 -6.53 -20.06
C LYS A 768 33.22 -6.38 -18.82
N GLY A 769 33.82 -6.26 -17.62
CA GLY A 769 33.08 -6.06 -16.38
C GLY A 769 32.30 -4.74 -16.33
N LYS A 770 32.80 -3.68 -16.98
CA LYS A 770 32.10 -2.39 -17.10
C LYS A 770 30.95 -2.46 -18.11
N LEU A 771 31.14 -3.20 -19.20
CA LEU A 771 30.16 -3.35 -20.28
C LEU A 771 29.05 -4.35 -19.96
N ASN A 772 29.29 -5.30 -19.06
CA ASN A 772 28.32 -6.29 -18.59
C ASN A 772 28.45 -6.47 -17.07
N PRO A 773 27.95 -5.51 -16.26
CA PRO A 773 27.95 -5.63 -14.81
C PRO A 773 27.05 -6.78 -14.30
N MET A 774 26.12 -7.27 -15.11
CA MET A 774 25.25 -8.39 -14.77
C MET A 774 25.94 -9.76 -14.86
N SER A 775 27.11 -9.83 -15.52
CA SER A 775 27.88 -11.07 -15.75
C SER A 775 27.05 -12.26 -16.25
N ASN A 776 26.14 -12.00 -17.19
CA ASN A 776 25.35 -13.08 -17.79
C ASN A 776 26.05 -13.71 -19.01
N HIS A 777 25.83 -15.01 -19.20
CA HIS A 777 26.50 -15.83 -20.22
C HIS A 777 26.30 -15.36 -21.67
N THR A 778 25.11 -14.83 -22.01
CA THR A 778 24.83 -14.37 -23.38
C THR A 778 25.57 -13.07 -23.67
N SER A 779 25.54 -12.13 -22.73
CA SER A 779 26.30 -10.89 -22.80
C SER A 779 27.80 -11.13 -22.89
N GLU A 780 28.34 -12.09 -22.12
CA GLU A 780 29.76 -12.48 -22.19
C GLU A 780 30.16 -12.99 -23.58
N LYS A 781 29.40 -13.95 -24.14
CA LYS A 781 29.66 -14.45 -25.50
C LYS A 781 29.61 -13.36 -26.57
N VAL A 782 28.71 -12.39 -26.41
CA VAL A 782 28.64 -11.24 -27.32
C VAL A 782 29.89 -10.37 -27.18
N LEU A 783 30.31 -10.08 -25.95
CA LEU A 783 31.54 -9.30 -25.73
C LEU A 783 32.78 -10.05 -26.22
N ASP A 784 32.86 -11.37 -26.05
CA ASP A 784 33.93 -12.20 -26.61
C ASP A 784 34.01 -12.05 -28.14
N LEU A 785 32.87 -12.16 -28.83
CA LEU A 785 32.77 -11.96 -30.27
C LEU A 785 33.21 -10.55 -30.67
N LEU A 786 32.70 -9.52 -30.01
CA LEU A 786 33.01 -8.12 -30.32
C LEU A 786 34.49 -7.79 -30.06
N CYS A 787 35.07 -8.24 -28.94
CA CYS A 787 36.48 -8.09 -28.62
C CYS A 787 37.38 -8.83 -29.60
N SER A 788 37.00 -10.05 -30.00
CA SER A 788 37.72 -10.82 -31.02
C SER A 788 37.73 -10.07 -32.36
N LEU A 789 36.58 -9.58 -32.83
CA LEU A 789 36.47 -8.81 -34.06
C LEU A 789 37.24 -7.49 -34.01
N TRP A 790 37.23 -6.82 -32.86
CA TRP A 790 37.98 -5.58 -32.64
C TRP A 790 39.49 -5.79 -32.66
N SER A 791 39.97 -6.94 -32.14
CA SER A 791 41.39 -7.23 -31.99
C SER A 791 41.99 -7.95 -33.20
N ARG A 792 41.16 -8.43 -34.14
CA ARG A 792 41.59 -9.13 -35.35
C ARG A 792 42.48 -8.24 -36.23
N GLU A 793 43.65 -8.76 -36.61
CA GLU A 793 44.62 -8.07 -37.47
C GLU A 793 44.13 -7.95 -38.91
N ASP A 794 43.44 -8.98 -39.42
CA ASP A 794 42.92 -9.06 -40.79
C ASP A 794 41.77 -8.07 -41.07
N ASN A 795 41.21 -7.44 -40.03
CA ASN A 795 40.15 -6.44 -40.11
C ASN A 795 39.04 -6.79 -41.12
N PRO A 796 38.26 -7.86 -40.84
CA PRO A 796 37.29 -8.35 -41.81
C PRO A 796 36.20 -7.32 -42.11
N THR A 797 35.50 -7.53 -43.22
CA THR A 797 34.30 -6.75 -43.57
C THR A 797 33.08 -7.27 -42.81
N TRP A 798 32.08 -6.40 -42.60
CA TRP A 798 30.79 -6.80 -42.00
C TRP A 798 30.13 -7.95 -42.78
N PHE A 799 30.27 -7.96 -44.11
CA PHE A 799 29.75 -9.04 -44.95
C PHE A 799 30.39 -10.39 -44.61
N GLN A 800 31.71 -10.45 -44.43
CA GLN A 800 32.43 -11.70 -44.12
C GLN A 800 32.00 -12.29 -42.78
N VAL A 801 31.81 -11.46 -41.75
CA VAL A 801 31.49 -11.91 -40.39
C VAL A 801 29.99 -12.05 -40.11
N ARG A 802 29.12 -11.76 -41.09
CA ARG A 802 27.65 -11.78 -40.92
C ARG A 802 27.10 -13.09 -40.35
N GLY A 803 27.75 -14.22 -40.67
CA GLY A 803 27.35 -15.54 -40.24
C GLY A 803 27.53 -15.74 -38.73
N GLU A 804 28.60 -15.17 -38.16
CA GLU A 804 28.93 -15.27 -36.73
C GLU A 804 27.82 -14.64 -35.87
N PHE A 805 27.30 -13.47 -36.27
CA PHE A 805 26.20 -12.79 -35.57
C PHE A 805 24.89 -13.57 -35.64
N SER A 806 24.50 -14.07 -36.83
CA SER A 806 23.27 -14.87 -36.97
C SER A 806 23.35 -16.18 -36.20
N GLN A 807 24.51 -16.84 -36.27
CA GLN A 807 24.78 -18.08 -35.55
C GLN A 807 24.68 -17.87 -34.04
N LEU A 808 25.28 -16.80 -33.50
CA LEU A 808 25.21 -16.51 -32.06
C LEU A 808 23.76 -16.21 -31.61
N ALA A 809 22.99 -15.47 -32.42
CA ALA A 809 21.57 -15.23 -32.15
C ALA A 809 20.76 -16.54 -32.10
N ALA A 810 20.92 -17.40 -33.11
CA ALA A 810 20.22 -18.69 -33.18
C ALA A 810 20.65 -19.65 -32.06
N GLN A 811 21.95 -19.68 -31.73
CA GLN A 811 22.50 -20.47 -30.64
C GLN A 811 21.98 -20.05 -29.27
N THR A 812 21.66 -18.76 -29.07
CA THR A 812 21.10 -18.28 -27.80
C THR A 812 19.71 -18.89 -27.56
N TRP A 813 18.80 -18.81 -28.55
CA TRP A 813 17.49 -19.46 -28.47
C TRP A 813 17.60 -20.98 -28.36
N GLN A 814 18.54 -21.59 -29.10
CA GLN A 814 18.80 -23.02 -29.01
C GLN A 814 19.36 -23.43 -27.63
N GLY A 815 20.14 -22.57 -26.99
CA GLY A 815 20.66 -22.76 -25.64
C GLY A 815 19.51 -22.90 -24.64
N TRP A 816 18.59 -21.92 -24.62
CA TRP A 816 17.40 -21.97 -23.76
C TRP A 816 16.53 -23.20 -23.97
N HIS A 817 16.37 -23.63 -25.21
CA HIS A 817 15.67 -24.86 -25.55
C HIS A 817 16.37 -26.08 -24.94
N ARG A 818 17.70 -26.18 -25.08
CA ARG A 818 18.50 -27.30 -24.58
C ARG A 818 18.54 -27.35 -23.05
N ASP A 819 18.63 -26.20 -22.38
CA ASP A 819 18.66 -26.10 -20.91
C ASP A 819 17.43 -26.75 -20.24
N THR A 820 16.32 -26.81 -20.97
CA THR A 820 15.05 -27.39 -20.51
C THR A 820 14.68 -28.71 -21.19
N SER A 821 15.47 -29.15 -22.17
CA SER A 821 15.27 -30.40 -22.90
C SER A 821 15.72 -31.62 -22.09
N LYS A 822 15.21 -32.80 -22.46
CA LYS A 822 15.80 -34.05 -21.99
C LYS A 822 17.25 -34.17 -22.49
N PRO A 823 18.17 -34.71 -21.68
CA PRO A 823 19.54 -34.98 -22.12
C PRO A 823 19.55 -35.79 -23.43
N GLY A 824 20.35 -35.36 -24.40
CA GLY A 824 20.44 -36.00 -25.72
C GLY A 824 19.38 -35.57 -26.75
N SER A 825 18.46 -34.64 -26.42
CA SER A 825 17.51 -34.13 -27.40
C SER A 825 18.20 -33.38 -28.55
N THR A 826 17.83 -33.71 -29.78
CA THR A 826 18.31 -33.06 -31.02
C THR A 826 17.32 -32.04 -31.58
N THR A 827 16.23 -31.77 -30.86
CA THR A 827 15.20 -30.82 -31.29
C THR A 827 15.76 -29.40 -31.40
N LYS A 828 15.33 -28.70 -32.45
CA LYS A 828 15.71 -27.30 -32.69
C LYS A 828 14.58 -26.36 -32.26
N HIS A 829 14.95 -25.26 -31.61
CA HIS A 829 14.02 -24.19 -31.24
C HIS A 829 13.36 -23.59 -32.50
N PRO A 830 12.03 -23.36 -32.53
CA PRO A 830 11.35 -22.84 -33.72
C PRO A 830 11.90 -21.50 -34.22
N ILE A 831 12.18 -20.54 -33.33
CA ILE A 831 12.78 -19.26 -33.72
C ILE A 831 14.22 -19.44 -34.24
N ALA A 832 15.01 -20.36 -33.68
CA ALA A 832 16.36 -20.62 -34.17
C ALA A 832 16.33 -21.13 -35.62
N LYS A 833 15.39 -22.03 -35.96
CA LYS A 833 15.17 -22.47 -37.35
C LYS A 833 14.79 -21.31 -38.27
N ARG A 834 13.96 -20.38 -37.79
CA ARG A 834 13.58 -19.19 -38.57
C ARG A 834 14.76 -18.23 -38.79
N MET A 835 15.64 -18.09 -37.81
CA MET A 835 16.88 -17.31 -37.96
C MET A 835 17.84 -17.96 -38.96
N GLU A 836 18.04 -19.28 -38.88
CA GLU A 836 18.90 -20.06 -39.79
C GLU A 836 18.40 -19.98 -41.24
N SER A 837 17.08 -19.99 -41.46
CA SER A 837 16.44 -19.78 -42.77
C SER A 837 16.27 -18.29 -43.13
N GLU A 838 16.76 -17.40 -42.28
CA GLU A 838 16.70 -15.95 -42.40
C GLU A 838 15.27 -15.37 -42.49
N SER A 839 14.24 -16.16 -42.16
CA SER A 839 12.81 -15.86 -42.32
C SER A 839 12.19 -15.11 -41.13
N TRP A 840 12.93 -14.95 -40.04
CA TRP A 840 12.47 -14.29 -38.84
C TRP A 840 12.38 -12.76 -38.99
N LEU A 841 11.33 -12.14 -38.45
CA LEU A 841 11.09 -10.68 -38.46
C LEU A 841 11.23 -10.01 -39.85
N ARG A 842 10.87 -10.72 -40.92
CA ARG A 842 10.80 -10.14 -42.26
C ARG A 842 9.59 -9.21 -42.39
N GLN A 843 9.68 -8.29 -43.34
CA GLN A 843 8.54 -7.50 -43.80
C GLN A 843 7.52 -8.45 -44.45
N VAL A 844 6.25 -8.24 -44.15
CA VAL A 844 5.13 -8.98 -44.75
C VAL A 844 4.68 -8.19 -45.97
N ILE A 845 4.86 -8.77 -47.15
CA ILE A 845 4.51 -8.17 -48.45
C ILE A 845 3.04 -8.47 -48.75
#